data_AF-A0A851GEL0-F1
#
_entry.id   AF-A0A851GEL0-F1
#
_cell.length_a   1.000
_cell.length_b   1.000
_cell.length_c   1.000
_cell.angle_alpha   90.00
_cell.angle_beta   90.00
_cell.angle_gamma   90.00
#
_symmetry.space_group_name_H-M   'P 1'
#
loop_
_entity.id
_entity.type
_entity.pdbx_description
1 polymer ?
#
loop_
_entity_poly.entity_id
_entity_poly.type
_entity_poly.pdbx_seq_one_letter_code
_entity_poly.pdbx_strand_id
1 'polypeptide(L)'
;MIRLFLCSSVLTGACLAASPETSPKPNIVYFYADDLGWGTLKANNPESKLITPTIDSLVDTGINFTRGYGCMVCSPARSSQQTGFHQGHTWTDRNDPAATKAIRAEDIALGTVLQEAGYRTAYYGKWGYGGDYTKVDPKINNPQTIPINHGYDELLAELHHKRAHTFFQPTLWRNNTSDPSPKTTLVPNSIKPNQPLRPNYPAYQDDKDYPKTAYADDSYAIAALDFVRAQAQTKQPFFVTLAFQIPHTPLGNIASMPKWFDAYADVKGAAKWDAPNKQFAAMVTRMDAHMKNILDALEDPNGDGDTSDSVRDNTLIIFASDNGGQGGKPYKFFKTNGILSGAKGSVKEGGIRVPTVMNWRGTIKPGQSSDMPTDVTDIMPTLAELAEVASPVGTDGVSIAPTITGKGVQRQREFLTHEAGSKWTIIRGNIKLHNTGKMYDLAKDPGEKQDISGKNAKLAAEMKALAAGEFAGADDLMANSFRTWQGKDGSAFERESSWSKPAYPKGHELANDYSENTPNPRWNAVMINTTKKDSRTTLAEDTSLLALEVGGNRKAGNSQTLVVPKGLTLTGRNEIRISEQGSIELDGGTLNTLRWVDVHPGGHLSGSGAITGHLYHSGELTITSSSGAPNVLKVGKDLYQMQTGVLSLEFNSGAKARLEVQGKASLSGTLALRYASGFKPKEGDETVIIQASAISGRFQNKQNQLVVGGDVYQIKYGPKSVTVQKLASDDSPSP
;
A
#
# COMPACT_ATOMS: atom_id res chain seq x y z
N MET A 1 -15.34 -77.71 26.50
CA MET A 1 -14.69 -77.08 27.67
C MET A 1 -13.28 -76.75 27.22
N ILE A 2 -12.81 -75.52 27.05
CA ILE A 2 -12.78 -74.35 27.95
C ILE A 2 -12.80 -73.09 27.06
N ARG A 3 -13.55 -72.06 27.46
CA ARG A 3 -13.72 -70.78 26.73
C ARG A 3 -12.50 -69.89 26.92
N LEU A 4 -11.93 -69.38 25.82
CA LEU A 4 -10.87 -68.39 25.79
C LEU A 4 -11.50 -66.98 25.67
N PHE A 5 -11.21 -66.09 26.61
CA PHE A 5 -11.64 -64.69 26.59
C PHE A 5 -10.77 -63.88 25.60
N LEU A 6 -11.39 -63.25 24.60
CA LEU A 6 -10.76 -62.22 23.77
C LEU A 6 -11.00 -60.83 24.38
N CYS A 7 -9.92 -60.16 24.77
CA CYS A 7 -9.91 -58.73 25.08
C CYS A 7 -10.08 -57.92 23.78
N SER A 8 -11.14 -57.11 23.69
CA SER A 8 -11.31 -56.11 22.63
C SER A 8 -10.74 -54.77 23.09
N SER A 9 -9.68 -54.30 22.43
CA SER A 9 -9.14 -52.95 22.57
C SER A 9 -9.97 -51.97 21.72
N VAL A 10 -10.58 -50.98 22.38
CA VAL A 10 -11.27 -49.86 21.73
C VAL A 10 -10.21 -48.83 21.32
N LEU A 11 -9.94 -48.68 20.03
CA LEU A 11 -9.20 -47.54 19.49
C LEU A 11 -10.13 -46.31 19.46
N THR A 12 -9.88 -45.33 20.33
CA THR A 12 -10.43 -43.99 20.24
C THR A 12 -9.70 -43.21 19.14
N GLY A 13 -10.33 -43.08 17.98
CA GLY A 13 -9.85 -42.21 16.89
C GLY A 13 -9.98 -40.74 17.29
N ALA A 14 -8.85 -40.08 17.53
CA ALA A 14 -8.80 -38.63 17.65
C ALA A 14 -9.09 -38.01 16.28
N CYS A 15 -10.27 -37.39 16.12
CA CYS A 15 -10.51 -36.48 15.01
C CYS A 15 -9.62 -35.26 15.20
N LEU A 16 -8.48 -35.24 14.50
CA LEU A 16 -7.75 -34.02 14.22
C LEU A 16 -8.67 -33.15 13.38
N ALA A 17 -9.25 -32.11 13.99
CA ALA A 17 -9.90 -31.06 13.26
C ALA A 17 -8.88 -30.47 12.28
N ALA A 18 -9.13 -30.61 10.98
CA ALA A 18 -8.36 -29.91 9.97
C ALA A 18 -8.42 -28.42 10.29
N SER A 19 -7.25 -27.79 10.46
CA SER A 19 -7.16 -26.33 10.46
C SER A 19 -7.90 -25.82 9.21
N PRO A 20 -8.72 -24.76 9.31
CA PRO A 20 -9.38 -24.22 8.13
C PRO A 20 -8.30 -23.89 7.10
N GLU A 21 -8.41 -24.46 5.90
CA GLU A 21 -7.52 -24.13 4.78
C GLU A 21 -7.57 -22.60 4.61
N THR A 22 -6.47 -21.95 4.94
CA THR A 22 -6.25 -20.54 4.61
C THR A 22 -6.40 -20.44 3.10
N SER A 23 -7.35 -19.63 2.63
CA SER A 23 -7.55 -19.35 1.21
C SER A 23 -6.19 -19.07 0.56
N PRO A 24 -5.85 -19.68 -0.59
CA PRO A 24 -4.54 -19.49 -1.20
C PRO A 24 -4.30 -18.00 -1.51
N LYS A 25 -3.09 -17.51 -1.22
CA LYS A 25 -2.67 -16.15 -1.60
C LYS A 25 -2.90 -15.94 -3.10
N PRO A 26 -3.41 -14.78 -3.54
CA PRO A 26 -3.69 -14.55 -4.96
C PRO A 26 -2.39 -14.41 -5.76
N ASN A 27 -2.43 -14.78 -7.05
CA ASN A 27 -1.45 -14.24 -7.99
C ASN A 27 -1.74 -12.76 -8.25
N ILE A 28 -0.73 -11.99 -8.63
CA ILE A 28 -0.85 -10.55 -8.88
C ILE A 28 -0.22 -10.21 -10.23
N VAL A 29 -1.02 -9.61 -11.12
CA VAL A 29 -0.56 -9.05 -12.40
C VAL A 29 -0.84 -7.54 -12.40
N TYR A 30 0.23 -6.75 -12.43
CA TYR A 30 0.15 -5.29 -12.46
C TYR A 30 0.58 -4.74 -13.82
N PHE A 31 -0.41 -4.32 -14.62
CA PHE A 31 -0.22 -3.54 -15.83
C PHE A 31 -0.09 -2.05 -15.50
N TYR A 32 1.05 -1.46 -15.83
CA TYR A 32 1.37 -0.09 -15.47
C TYR A 32 1.78 0.73 -16.69
N ALA A 33 0.92 1.65 -17.12
CA ALA A 33 1.11 2.46 -18.32
C ALA A 33 1.93 3.73 -18.06
N ASP A 34 2.50 4.31 -19.13
CA ASP A 34 3.28 5.56 -19.11
C ASP A 34 2.58 6.63 -19.94
N ASP A 35 2.14 7.71 -19.30
CA ASP A 35 1.38 8.83 -19.92
C ASP A 35 -0.03 8.49 -20.44
N LEU A 36 -0.70 7.49 -19.88
CA LEU A 36 -2.08 7.16 -20.23
C LEU A 36 -3.08 8.02 -19.45
N GLY A 37 -3.81 8.87 -20.17
CA GLY A 37 -4.75 9.80 -19.55
C GLY A 37 -6.03 9.15 -19.02
N TRP A 38 -6.61 9.75 -17.97
CA TRP A 38 -7.83 9.28 -17.28
C TRP A 38 -9.02 9.03 -18.20
N GLY A 39 -9.21 9.90 -19.20
CA GLY A 39 -10.27 9.81 -20.21
C GLY A 39 -9.91 8.94 -21.42
N THR A 40 -8.84 8.14 -21.33
CA THR A 40 -8.61 7.05 -22.29
C THR A 40 -9.63 5.93 -22.08
N LEU A 41 -9.99 5.66 -20.82
CA LEU A 41 -11.03 4.69 -20.48
C LEU A 41 -12.38 5.15 -20.98
N LYS A 42 -13.10 4.28 -21.69
CA LYS A 42 -14.45 4.56 -22.16
C LYS A 42 -15.42 4.84 -21.03
N ALA A 43 -15.26 4.16 -19.88
CA ALA A 43 -16.04 4.42 -18.67
C ALA A 43 -15.86 5.84 -18.09
N ASN A 44 -14.71 6.48 -18.34
CA ASN A 44 -14.42 7.84 -17.89
C ASN A 44 -14.65 8.90 -18.98
N ASN A 45 -14.67 8.47 -20.25
CA ASN A 45 -14.91 9.28 -21.43
C ASN A 45 -15.67 8.46 -22.48
N PRO A 46 -17.02 8.48 -22.46
CA PRO A 46 -17.83 7.72 -23.41
C PRO A 46 -17.61 8.06 -24.88
N GLU A 47 -16.99 9.21 -25.17
CA GLU A 47 -16.64 9.67 -26.53
C GLU A 47 -15.25 9.21 -26.98
N SER A 48 -14.52 8.42 -26.17
CA SER A 48 -13.21 7.90 -26.55
C SER A 48 -13.30 7.11 -27.84
N LYS A 49 -12.39 7.40 -28.78
CA LYS A 49 -12.29 6.74 -30.09
C LYS A 49 -11.25 5.61 -30.10
N LEU A 50 -10.64 5.33 -28.95
CA LEU A 50 -9.60 4.32 -28.80
C LEU A 50 -10.27 2.95 -28.67
N ILE A 51 -9.65 1.93 -29.26
CA ILE A 51 -10.12 0.54 -29.19
C ILE A 51 -9.35 -0.15 -28.06
N THR A 52 -10.04 -0.41 -26.95
CA THR A 52 -9.50 -1.04 -25.73
C THR A 52 -10.46 -2.07 -25.13
N PRO A 53 -10.87 -3.11 -25.88
CA PRO A 53 -11.89 -4.06 -25.42
C PRO A 53 -11.46 -4.85 -24.16
N THR A 54 -10.17 -5.08 -23.96
CA THR A 54 -9.67 -5.81 -22.79
C THR A 54 -9.75 -4.96 -21.54
N ILE A 55 -9.30 -3.71 -21.62
CA ILE A 55 -9.41 -2.74 -20.52
C ILE A 55 -10.89 -2.46 -20.21
N ASP A 56 -11.74 -2.28 -21.23
CA ASP A 56 -13.18 -2.08 -21.07
C ASP A 56 -13.79 -3.30 -20.34
N SER A 57 -13.43 -4.53 -20.72
CA SER A 57 -13.86 -5.75 -20.03
C SER A 57 -13.38 -5.83 -18.57
N LEU A 58 -12.14 -5.41 -18.27
CA LEU A 58 -11.64 -5.35 -16.89
C LEU A 58 -12.43 -4.34 -16.04
N VAL A 59 -12.88 -3.23 -16.63
CA VAL A 59 -13.77 -2.27 -15.98
C VAL A 59 -15.14 -2.89 -15.74
N ASP A 60 -15.75 -3.48 -16.77
CA ASP A 60 -17.11 -4.04 -16.70
C ASP A 60 -17.21 -5.23 -15.74
N THR A 61 -16.10 -5.95 -15.54
CA THR A 61 -16.05 -7.15 -14.68
C THR A 61 -15.28 -6.93 -13.38
N GLY A 62 -14.82 -5.70 -13.10
CA GLY A 62 -14.02 -5.35 -11.93
C GLY A 62 -14.54 -4.10 -11.23
N ILE A 63 -13.62 -3.31 -10.70
CA ILE A 63 -13.88 -2.01 -10.08
C ILE A 63 -13.04 -0.92 -10.76
N ASN A 64 -13.71 0.15 -11.20
CA ASN A 64 -13.07 1.38 -11.68
C ASN A 64 -13.03 2.43 -10.57
N PHE A 65 -11.84 2.80 -10.13
CA PHE A 65 -11.63 3.91 -9.20
C PHE A 65 -11.56 5.22 -9.99
N THR A 66 -12.69 5.90 -10.06
CA THR A 66 -12.81 7.14 -10.83
C THR A 66 -11.91 8.23 -10.28
N ARG A 67 -11.54 8.19 -9.00
CA ARG A 67 -10.58 9.08 -8.31
C ARG A 67 -9.26 8.38 -7.96
N GLY A 68 -8.71 7.61 -8.92
CA GLY A 68 -7.35 7.09 -8.83
C GLY A 68 -6.29 8.12 -9.18
N TYR A 69 -5.27 8.25 -8.34
CA TYR A 69 -4.18 9.23 -8.48
C TYR A 69 -2.82 8.53 -8.65
N GLY A 70 -2.06 9.01 -9.63
CA GLY A 70 -0.64 8.74 -9.82
C GLY A 70 0.17 9.95 -9.35
N CYS A 71 1.26 10.29 -10.05
CA CYS A 71 2.02 11.51 -9.79
C CYS A 71 1.98 12.47 -10.97
N MET A 72 2.74 13.58 -10.89
CA MET A 72 2.82 14.54 -12.00
C MET A 72 3.75 14.06 -13.14
N VAL A 73 4.72 13.20 -12.82
CA VAL A 73 5.75 12.71 -13.75
C VAL A 73 6.24 11.29 -13.37
N CYS A 74 6.83 10.58 -14.33
CA CYS A 74 7.04 9.13 -14.22
C CYS A 74 8.04 8.67 -13.13
N SER A 75 9.16 9.36 -12.91
CA SER A 75 10.15 8.89 -11.91
C SER A 75 9.55 8.93 -10.49
N PRO A 76 9.03 10.06 -9.99
CA PRO A 76 8.34 10.08 -8.70
C PRO A 76 7.17 9.08 -8.63
N ALA A 77 6.39 8.94 -9.70
CA ALA A 77 5.34 7.92 -9.77
C ALA A 77 5.84 6.50 -9.54
N ARG A 78 6.94 6.12 -10.18
CA ARG A 78 7.53 4.78 -10.06
C ARG A 78 8.15 4.56 -8.68
N SER A 79 8.79 5.59 -8.11
CA SER A 79 9.31 5.48 -6.73
C SER A 79 8.16 5.34 -5.72
N SER A 80 7.10 6.12 -5.84
CA SER A 80 5.91 6.01 -4.99
C SER A 80 5.17 4.69 -5.19
N GLN A 81 5.07 4.20 -6.42
CA GLN A 81 4.51 2.88 -6.73
C GLN A 81 5.30 1.76 -6.05
N GLN A 82 6.63 1.83 -6.10
CA GLN A 82 7.46 0.78 -5.52
C GLN A 82 7.50 0.83 -4.00
N THR A 83 7.50 2.00 -3.39
CA THR A 83 7.79 2.14 -1.95
C THR A 83 6.55 2.41 -1.09
N GLY A 84 5.45 2.82 -1.71
CA GLY A 84 4.25 3.25 -1.01
C GLY A 84 4.36 4.62 -0.31
N PHE A 85 5.46 5.35 -0.51
CA PHE A 85 5.63 6.71 0.00
C PHE A 85 5.24 7.75 -1.05
N HIS A 86 4.62 8.86 -0.64
CA HIS A 86 4.37 9.98 -1.53
C HIS A 86 5.65 10.78 -1.77
N GLN A 87 5.63 11.70 -2.73
CA GLN A 87 6.85 12.30 -3.27
C GLN A 87 7.61 13.17 -2.25
N GLY A 88 6.92 13.76 -1.28
CA GLY A 88 7.57 14.47 -0.14
C GLY A 88 8.33 13.57 0.85
N HIS A 89 8.16 12.25 0.78
CA HIS A 89 8.86 11.26 1.62
C HIS A 89 9.85 10.40 0.83
N THR A 90 9.78 10.39 -0.50
CA THR A 90 10.74 9.66 -1.35
C THR A 90 11.93 10.53 -1.75
N TRP A 91 13.09 9.94 -1.97
CA TRP A 91 14.24 10.65 -2.58
C TRP A 91 14.02 11.02 -4.06
N THR A 92 13.19 10.25 -4.76
CA THR A 92 12.87 10.47 -6.17
C THR A 92 11.69 11.43 -6.30
N ASP A 93 11.96 12.72 -6.19
CA ASP A 93 10.96 13.80 -6.20
C ASP A 93 10.84 14.51 -7.56
N ARG A 94 11.68 14.15 -8.54
CA ARG A 94 11.66 14.68 -9.91
C ARG A 94 12.18 13.69 -10.93
N ASN A 95 11.92 13.97 -12.21
CA ASN A 95 12.64 13.30 -13.29
C ASN A 95 14.05 13.86 -13.37
N ASP A 96 15.05 13.09 -12.91
CA ASP A 96 16.45 13.46 -12.99
C ASP A 96 17.17 12.73 -14.13
N PRO A 97 17.58 13.44 -15.20
CA PRO A 97 18.33 12.84 -16.30
C PRO A 97 19.66 12.20 -15.92
N ALA A 98 20.26 12.61 -14.80
CA ALA A 98 21.52 12.05 -14.31
C ALA A 98 21.31 10.81 -13.43
N ALA A 99 20.04 10.45 -13.14
CA ALA A 99 19.67 9.36 -12.26
C ALA A 99 20.29 9.44 -10.85
N THR A 100 20.63 10.64 -10.38
CA THR A 100 21.11 10.91 -9.01
C THR A 100 19.97 10.99 -7.98
N LYS A 101 18.75 11.30 -8.45
CA LYS A 101 17.49 11.22 -7.71
C LYS A 101 16.74 9.94 -8.08
N ALA A 102 17.14 8.83 -7.46
CA ALA A 102 16.62 7.49 -7.71
C ALA A 102 16.24 6.77 -6.41
N ILE A 103 15.52 5.65 -6.51
CA ILE A 103 15.31 4.74 -5.37
C ILE A 103 16.67 4.35 -4.76
N ARG A 104 16.77 4.31 -3.43
CA ARG A 104 18.00 4.04 -2.67
C ARG A 104 18.09 2.57 -2.29
N ALA A 105 19.29 2.11 -1.93
CA ALA A 105 19.51 0.73 -1.47
C ALA A 105 18.63 0.35 -0.25
N GLU A 106 18.32 1.30 0.61
CA GLU A 106 17.51 1.11 1.82
C GLU A 106 15.99 1.20 1.58
N ASP A 107 15.56 1.66 0.39
CA ASP A 107 14.14 1.77 0.08
C ASP A 107 13.54 0.38 -0.15
N ILE A 108 12.51 0.05 0.63
CA ILE A 108 11.79 -1.22 0.55
C ILE A 108 10.78 -1.14 -0.59
N ALA A 109 10.89 -2.06 -1.57
CA ALA A 109 10.05 -2.07 -2.76
C ALA A 109 8.98 -3.18 -2.72
N LEU A 110 7.97 -3.09 -3.59
CA LEU A 110 6.93 -4.11 -3.79
C LEU A 110 7.52 -5.52 -3.99
N GLY A 111 8.59 -5.61 -4.80
CA GLY A 111 9.28 -6.88 -5.05
C GLY A 111 9.79 -7.50 -3.75
N THR A 112 10.50 -6.73 -2.92
CA THR A 112 11.01 -7.18 -1.61
C THR A 112 9.89 -7.71 -0.73
N VAL A 113 8.80 -6.95 -0.56
CA VAL A 113 7.69 -7.34 0.32
C VAL A 113 7.02 -8.63 -0.16
N LEU A 114 6.80 -8.77 -1.48
CA LEU A 114 6.14 -9.96 -2.02
C LEU A 114 7.07 -11.18 -2.07
N GLN A 115 8.36 -10.97 -2.34
CA GLN A 115 9.36 -12.04 -2.26
C GLN A 115 9.45 -12.60 -0.83
N GLU A 116 9.48 -11.74 0.20
CA GLU A 116 9.42 -12.16 1.61
C GLU A 116 8.11 -12.90 1.95
N ALA A 117 7.01 -12.57 1.26
CA ALA A 117 5.73 -13.28 1.38
C ALA A 117 5.68 -14.64 0.65
N GLY A 118 6.76 -15.02 -0.05
CA GLY A 118 6.91 -16.29 -0.76
C GLY A 118 6.55 -16.25 -2.25
N TYR A 119 6.32 -15.06 -2.82
CA TYR A 119 5.98 -14.92 -4.24
C TYR A 119 7.20 -15.12 -5.14
N ARG A 120 6.96 -15.68 -6.33
CA ARG A 120 7.87 -15.50 -7.47
C ARG A 120 7.64 -14.11 -8.07
N THR A 121 8.68 -13.29 -8.19
CA THR A 121 8.53 -11.89 -8.59
C THR A 121 9.19 -11.57 -9.93
N ALA A 122 8.53 -10.76 -10.76
CA ALA A 122 9.04 -10.37 -12.08
C ALA A 122 8.76 -8.89 -12.42
N TYR A 123 9.72 -8.23 -13.07
CA TYR A 123 9.58 -6.86 -13.57
C TYR A 123 9.95 -6.78 -15.05
N TYR A 124 9.00 -6.35 -15.87
CA TYR A 124 9.20 -6.19 -17.31
C TYR A 124 8.85 -4.76 -17.74
N GLY A 125 9.79 -4.07 -18.39
CA GLY A 125 9.55 -2.75 -19.00
C GLY A 125 10.36 -1.58 -18.45
N LYS A 126 9.74 -0.40 -18.34
CA LYS A 126 10.42 0.85 -17.95
C LYS A 126 10.70 0.88 -16.46
N TRP A 127 11.98 0.95 -16.07
CA TRP A 127 12.38 1.16 -14.67
C TRP A 127 12.78 2.63 -14.40
N GLY A 128 13.91 3.08 -14.97
CA GLY A 128 14.29 4.49 -15.03
C GLY A 128 15.48 4.97 -14.18
N TYR A 129 16.09 4.13 -13.32
CA TYR A 129 17.11 4.56 -12.34
C TYR A 129 18.54 4.03 -12.49
N GLY A 130 18.73 2.87 -13.14
CA GLY A 130 19.97 2.09 -12.99
C GLY A 130 21.02 2.28 -14.07
N GLY A 131 20.58 2.65 -15.28
CA GLY A 131 21.44 2.71 -16.48
C GLY A 131 21.86 4.12 -16.86
N ASP A 132 22.90 4.24 -17.69
CA ASP A 132 23.29 5.51 -18.33
C ASP A 132 22.50 5.80 -19.62
N TYR A 133 22.70 7.00 -20.19
CA TYR A 133 22.02 7.42 -21.43
C TYR A 133 22.67 6.91 -22.72
N THR A 134 23.82 6.23 -22.65
CA THR A 134 24.61 5.84 -23.84
C THR A 134 23.75 4.96 -24.74
N LYS A 135 23.61 5.30 -26.03
CA LYS A 135 22.69 4.59 -26.96
C LYS A 135 23.13 3.15 -27.27
N VAL A 136 24.44 2.96 -27.40
CA VAL A 136 25.07 1.67 -27.72
C VAL A 136 25.87 1.25 -26.49
N ASP A 137 25.69 0.00 -26.05
CA ASP A 137 26.37 -0.58 -24.88
C ASP A 137 26.27 0.24 -23.58
N PRO A 138 25.05 0.64 -23.15
CA PRO A 138 24.85 1.38 -21.91
C PRO A 138 25.45 0.67 -20.70
N LYS A 139 25.85 1.44 -19.69
CA LYS A 139 26.40 0.92 -18.43
C LYS A 139 25.41 1.09 -17.28
N ILE A 140 25.55 0.23 -16.27
CA ILE A 140 24.89 0.41 -14.98
C ILE A 140 25.75 1.36 -14.16
N ASN A 141 25.21 2.53 -13.84
CA ASN A 141 25.89 3.53 -13.01
C ASN A 141 25.45 3.47 -11.55
N ASN A 142 24.21 3.01 -11.31
CA ASN A 142 23.60 2.95 -9.98
C ASN A 142 23.08 1.53 -9.69
N PRO A 143 23.98 0.55 -9.50
CA PRO A 143 23.61 -0.86 -9.37
C PRO A 143 22.66 -1.12 -8.20
N GLN A 144 22.75 -0.35 -7.12
CA GLN A 144 21.86 -0.47 -5.96
C GLN A 144 20.38 -0.23 -6.28
N THR A 145 20.07 0.42 -7.40
CA THR A 145 18.71 0.85 -7.76
C THR A 145 18.00 -0.15 -8.66
N ILE A 146 18.69 -1.17 -9.16
CA ILE A 146 18.14 -2.08 -10.17
C ILE A 146 17.09 -3.01 -9.56
N PRO A 147 16.07 -3.46 -10.32
CA PRO A 147 14.97 -4.26 -9.77
C PRO A 147 15.39 -5.51 -8.99
N ILE A 148 16.43 -6.23 -9.43
CA ILE A 148 16.86 -7.45 -8.74
C ILE A 148 17.36 -7.20 -7.30
N ASN A 149 17.81 -5.97 -7.00
CA ASN A 149 18.20 -5.57 -5.64
C ASN A 149 17.01 -5.10 -4.80
N HIS A 150 15.82 -5.08 -5.39
CA HIS A 150 14.55 -4.66 -4.79
C HIS A 150 13.51 -5.79 -4.84
N GLY A 151 13.99 -7.04 -4.75
CA GLY A 151 13.20 -8.26 -4.60
C GLY A 151 12.46 -8.73 -5.86
N TYR A 152 12.99 -8.42 -7.05
CA TYR A 152 12.49 -9.01 -8.30
C TYR A 152 13.37 -10.17 -8.76
N ASP A 153 12.82 -11.38 -8.83
CA ASP A 153 13.52 -12.58 -9.28
C ASP A 153 13.81 -12.54 -10.78
N GLU A 154 12.93 -11.95 -11.58
CA GLU A 154 13.07 -11.84 -13.04
C GLU A 154 13.01 -10.41 -13.54
N LEU A 155 13.79 -10.12 -14.59
CA LEU A 155 13.95 -8.81 -15.16
C LEU A 155 14.11 -8.88 -16.68
N LEU A 156 13.32 -8.07 -17.40
CA LEU A 156 13.65 -7.58 -18.75
C LEU A 156 13.21 -6.12 -18.84
N ALA A 157 14.16 -5.19 -18.77
CA ALA A 157 13.83 -3.77 -18.60
C ALA A 157 14.74 -2.82 -19.38
N GLU A 158 14.25 -1.59 -19.55
CA GLU A 158 15.11 -0.43 -19.80
C GLU A 158 15.32 0.32 -18.48
N LEU A 159 16.58 0.45 -18.07
CA LEU A 159 16.98 0.96 -16.77
C LEU A 159 17.19 2.48 -16.77
N HIS A 160 17.27 3.14 -17.93
CA HIS A 160 17.47 4.59 -18.00
C HIS A 160 16.21 5.32 -18.48
N HIS A 161 15.81 6.36 -17.74
CA HIS A 161 14.56 7.09 -17.95
C HIS A 161 14.36 7.61 -19.37
N LYS A 162 15.36 8.30 -19.96
CA LYS A 162 15.21 8.83 -21.32
C LYS A 162 15.37 7.77 -22.41
N ARG A 163 16.08 6.67 -22.14
CA ARG A 163 16.21 5.57 -23.11
C ARG A 163 14.87 4.85 -23.23
N ALA A 164 14.15 4.73 -22.12
CA ALA A 164 12.79 4.22 -22.11
C ALA A 164 11.75 5.12 -22.81
N HIS A 165 12.15 6.30 -23.34
CA HIS A 165 11.29 7.12 -24.21
C HIS A 165 11.50 6.81 -25.70
N THR A 166 12.28 5.78 -26.05
CA THR A 166 12.42 5.34 -27.44
C THR A 166 12.13 3.86 -27.52
N PHE A 167 11.31 3.48 -28.51
CA PHE A 167 10.69 2.17 -28.52
C PHE A 167 11.51 1.07 -29.21
N PHE A 168 12.69 1.39 -29.74
CA PHE A 168 13.57 0.46 -30.45
C PHE A 168 15.00 0.54 -29.91
N GLN A 169 15.20 0.02 -28.69
CA GLN A 169 16.53 -0.11 -28.11
C GLN A 169 17.23 -1.34 -28.69
N PRO A 170 18.50 -1.27 -29.12
CA PRO A 170 19.20 -2.44 -29.66
C PRO A 170 19.43 -3.54 -28.62
N THR A 171 19.52 -3.15 -27.34
CA THR A 171 19.70 -4.05 -26.20
C THR A 171 18.78 -3.67 -25.05
N LEU A 172 18.45 -4.67 -24.23
CA LEU A 172 17.68 -4.53 -23.00
C LEU A 172 18.45 -5.17 -21.84
N TRP A 173 18.13 -4.77 -20.61
CA TRP A 173 18.72 -5.36 -19.41
C TRP A 173 17.91 -6.57 -18.98
N ARG A 174 18.58 -7.71 -18.81
CA ARG A 174 18.01 -8.96 -18.32
C ARG A 174 18.86 -9.51 -17.18
N ASN A 175 18.23 -10.17 -16.22
CA ASN A 175 18.97 -11.00 -15.27
C ASN A 175 18.92 -12.48 -15.66
N ASN A 176 19.99 -13.22 -15.32
CA ASN A 176 20.02 -14.66 -15.53
C ASN A 176 19.56 -15.39 -14.27
N THR A 177 18.33 -15.88 -14.27
CA THR A 177 17.69 -16.57 -13.14
C THR A 177 18.27 -17.96 -12.85
N SER A 178 19.08 -18.50 -13.76
CA SER A 178 19.76 -19.80 -13.57
C SER A 178 21.10 -19.69 -12.82
N ASP A 179 21.58 -18.48 -12.54
CA ASP A 179 22.83 -18.25 -11.80
C ASP A 179 22.55 -18.22 -10.27
N PRO A 180 23.33 -18.93 -9.43
CA PRO A 180 23.27 -18.79 -7.97
C PRO A 180 23.47 -17.35 -7.45
N SER A 181 24.06 -16.46 -8.26
CA SER A 181 24.18 -15.03 -7.98
C SER A 181 23.80 -14.21 -9.22
N PRO A 182 22.49 -14.03 -9.49
CA PRO A 182 21.98 -13.44 -10.72
C PRO A 182 22.63 -12.08 -11.03
N LYS A 183 23.26 -11.98 -12.20
CA LYS A 183 23.80 -10.72 -12.73
C LYS A 183 22.84 -10.14 -13.75
N THR A 184 22.68 -8.81 -13.69
CA THR A 184 21.97 -8.05 -14.73
C THR A 184 22.94 -7.74 -15.87
N THR A 185 22.63 -8.17 -17.08
CA THR A 185 23.46 -8.02 -18.29
C THR A 185 22.65 -7.51 -19.47
N LEU A 186 23.34 -7.00 -20.49
CA LEU A 186 22.70 -6.61 -21.75
C LEU A 186 22.43 -7.84 -22.62
N VAL A 187 21.22 -7.91 -23.14
CA VAL A 187 20.82 -8.89 -24.16
C VAL A 187 20.30 -8.16 -25.41
N PRO A 188 20.48 -8.73 -26.62
CA PRO A 188 19.88 -8.17 -27.83
C PRO A 188 18.36 -8.07 -27.70
N ASN A 189 17.80 -6.93 -28.09
CA ASN A 189 16.37 -6.73 -28.16
C ASN A 189 15.82 -7.30 -29.48
N SER A 190 15.57 -8.61 -29.49
CA SER A 190 14.99 -9.31 -30.63
C SER A 190 13.96 -10.33 -30.16
N ILE A 191 12.98 -10.59 -31.02
CA ILE A 191 11.95 -11.60 -30.79
C ILE A 191 12.18 -12.71 -31.82
N LYS A 192 12.15 -13.96 -31.35
CA LYS A 192 12.19 -15.11 -32.25
C LYS A 192 10.78 -15.33 -32.83
N PRO A 193 10.63 -15.45 -34.16
CA PRO A 193 9.34 -15.76 -34.77
C PRO A 193 8.95 -17.22 -34.53
N ASN A 194 7.67 -17.52 -34.76
CA ASN A 194 7.02 -18.82 -34.77
C ASN A 194 7.29 -19.64 -33.49
N GLN A 195 7.25 -18.97 -32.33
CA GLN A 195 7.40 -19.63 -31.04
C GLN A 195 6.05 -20.20 -30.58
N PRO A 196 5.99 -21.47 -30.11
CA PRO A 196 4.77 -22.05 -29.58
C PRO A 196 4.15 -21.19 -28.48
N LEU A 197 2.81 -21.17 -28.39
CA LEU A 197 2.02 -20.48 -27.36
C LEU A 197 2.19 -18.94 -27.31
N ARG A 198 2.90 -18.35 -28.28
CA ARG A 198 3.00 -16.89 -28.44
C ARG A 198 2.08 -16.42 -29.57
N PRO A 199 0.97 -15.74 -29.27
CA PRO A 199 0.09 -15.19 -30.28
C PRO A 199 0.83 -14.22 -31.21
N ASN A 200 0.60 -14.29 -32.51
CA ASN A 200 1.22 -13.37 -33.48
C ASN A 200 0.61 -11.96 -33.42
N TYR A 201 -0.56 -11.75 -32.81
CA TYR A 201 -1.15 -10.43 -32.58
C TYR A 201 -0.94 -10.03 -31.11
N PRO A 202 -0.62 -8.75 -30.79
CA PRO A 202 -0.54 -7.58 -31.67
C PRO A 202 0.87 -7.28 -32.19
N ALA A 203 1.86 -8.10 -31.83
CA ALA A 203 3.24 -7.84 -32.17
C ALA A 203 3.51 -7.96 -33.69
N TYR A 204 2.86 -8.93 -34.34
CA TYR A 204 3.13 -9.39 -35.71
C TYR A 204 4.59 -9.82 -35.87
N GLN A 205 5.14 -10.46 -34.84
CA GLN A 205 6.53 -10.88 -34.76
C GLN A 205 6.92 -11.95 -35.78
N ASP A 206 5.93 -12.66 -36.35
CA ASP A 206 6.15 -13.66 -37.40
C ASP A 206 6.11 -13.04 -38.81
N ASP A 207 5.73 -11.76 -38.93
CA ASP A 207 5.77 -11.04 -40.20
C ASP A 207 7.21 -10.85 -40.65
N LYS A 208 7.49 -11.14 -41.93
CA LYS A 208 8.83 -11.01 -42.52
C LYS A 208 9.38 -9.58 -42.44
N ASP A 209 8.50 -8.59 -42.36
CA ASP A 209 8.86 -7.17 -42.28
C ASP A 209 8.92 -6.66 -40.83
N TYR A 210 8.74 -7.53 -39.83
CA TYR A 210 8.94 -7.16 -38.43
C TYR A 210 10.40 -6.70 -38.19
N PRO A 211 10.62 -5.56 -37.50
CA PRO A 211 11.96 -5.03 -37.31
C PRO A 211 12.93 -6.00 -36.59
N LYS A 212 14.18 -6.04 -37.05
CA LYS A 212 15.26 -6.83 -36.40
C LYS A 212 15.48 -6.45 -34.94
N THR A 213 15.48 -5.15 -34.67
CA THR A 213 15.40 -4.62 -33.30
C THR A 213 13.93 -4.55 -32.95
N ALA A 214 13.49 -5.40 -32.03
CA ALA A 214 12.09 -5.51 -31.67
C ALA A 214 11.56 -4.21 -31.05
N TYR A 215 10.26 -3.98 -31.19
CA TYR A 215 9.56 -2.97 -30.42
C TYR A 215 9.62 -3.34 -28.93
N ALA A 216 10.15 -2.46 -28.09
CA ALA A 216 10.53 -2.79 -26.71
C ALA A 216 9.35 -3.34 -25.90
N ASP A 217 8.16 -2.73 -26.00
CA ASP A 217 6.95 -3.22 -25.31
C ASP A 217 6.48 -4.59 -25.79
N ASP A 218 6.77 -5.00 -27.03
CA ASP A 218 6.50 -6.38 -27.46
C ASP A 218 7.43 -7.37 -26.75
N SER A 219 8.71 -7.02 -26.61
CA SER A 219 9.68 -7.84 -25.89
C SER A 219 9.32 -7.96 -24.40
N TYR A 220 8.85 -6.88 -23.77
CA TYR A 220 8.40 -6.91 -22.37
C TYR A 220 7.12 -7.73 -22.20
N ALA A 221 6.12 -7.54 -23.06
CA ALA A 221 4.86 -8.26 -23.00
C ALA A 221 5.04 -9.77 -23.25
N ILE A 222 5.91 -10.15 -24.20
CA ILE A 222 6.23 -11.56 -24.45
C ILE A 222 6.97 -12.17 -23.25
N ALA A 223 7.91 -11.45 -22.63
CA ALA A 223 8.58 -11.94 -21.42
C ALA A 223 7.58 -12.14 -20.26
N ALA A 224 6.64 -11.20 -20.09
CA ALA A 224 5.56 -11.34 -19.10
C ALA A 224 4.64 -12.52 -19.41
N LEU A 225 4.27 -12.73 -20.67
CA LEU A 225 3.48 -13.87 -21.12
C LEU A 225 4.17 -15.20 -20.82
N ASP A 226 5.46 -15.32 -21.19
CA ASP A 226 6.25 -16.53 -20.93
C ASP A 226 6.34 -16.82 -19.42
N PHE A 227 6.59 -15.79 -18.61
CA PHE A 227 6.62 -15.89 -17.15
C PHE A 227 5.30 -16.38 -16.57
N VAL A 228 4.18 -15.77 -16.98
CA VAL A 228 2.85 -16.14 -16.49
C VAL A 228 2.52 -17.58 -16.85
N ARG A 229 2.76 -17.99 -18.11
CA ARG A 229 2.52 -19.39 -18.54
C ARG A 229 3.34 -20.40 -17.73
N ALA A 230 4.62 -20.11 -17.52
CA ALA A 230 5.50 -21.00 -16.76
C ALA A 230 5.10 -21.06 -15.28
N GLN A 231 4.83 -19.91 -14.67
CA GLN A 231 4.63 -19.82 -13.23
C GLN A 231 3.22 -20.26 -12.80
N ALA A 232 2.21 -20.06 -13.64
CA ALA A 232 0.85 -20.56 -13.40
C ALA A 232 0.75 -22.10 -13.37
N GLN A 233 1.73 -22.81 -13.94
CA GLN A 233 1.84 -24.27 -13.84
C GLN A 233 2.46 -24.74 -12.51
N THR A 234 2.80 -23.82 -11.61
CA THR A 234 3.36 -24.11 -10.30
C THR A 234 2.33 -23.81 -9.19
N LYS A 235 2.63 -24.24 -7.95
CA LYS A 235 1.82 -23.90 -6.77
C LYS A 235 2.26 -22.60 -6.08
N GLN A 236 3.38 -22.01 -6.49
CA GLN A 236 3.92 -20.82 -5.84
C GLN A 236 3.20 -19.58 -6.39
N PRO A 237 2.64 -18.70 -5.52
CA PRO A 237 2.00 -17.47 -5.99
C PRO A 237 3.01 -16.57 -6.69
N PHE A 238 2.56 -15.78 -7.64
CA PHE A 238 3.45 -14.91 -8.41
C PHE A 238 2.99 -13.47 -8.51
N PHE A 239 3.97 -12.58 -8.64
CA PHE A 239 3.78 -11.16 -8.84
C PHE A 239 4.56 -10.71 -10.07
N VAL A 240 3.86 -10.18 -11.06
CA VAL A 240 4.48 -9.59 -12.25
C VAL A 240 4.03 -8.15 -12.44
N THR A 241 4.99 -7.25 -12.58
CA THR A 241 4.74 -5.89 -13.07
C THR A 241 5.15 -5.79 -14.54
N LEU A 242 4.19 -5.49 -15.42
CA LEU A 242 4.44 -5.11 -16.80
C LEU A 242 4.29 -3.58 -16.91
N ALA A 243 5.43 -2.91 -16.84
CA ALA A 243 5.56 -1.47 -16.86
C ALA A 243 5.80 -0.95 -18.28
N PHE A 244 4.71 -0.74 -19.03
CA PHE A 244 4.76 -0.25 -20.40
C PHE A 244 5.49 1.10 -20.52
N GLN A 245 6.13 1.32 -21.67
CA GLN A 245 6.65 2.64 -22.09
C GLN A 245 5.59 3.44 -22.86
N ILE A 246 4.50 2.80 -23.25
CA ILE A 246 3.45 3.37 -24.08
C ILE A 246 2.27 3.90 -23.23
N PRO A 247 1.57 4.95 -23.71
CA PRO A 247 1.75 5.66 -24.99
C PRO A 247 2.62 6.94 -24.94
N HIS A 248 3.69 6.95 -24.13
CA HIS A 248 4.60 8.09 -23.99
C HIS A 248 5.14 8.61 -25.34
N THR A 249 5.42 9.93 -25.42
CA THR A 249 6.13 10.56 -26.55
C THR A 249 7.53 9.98 -26.83
N PRO A 250 8.13 10.22 -28.02
CA PRO A 250 7.64 10.96 -29.19
C PRO A 250 6.57 10.21 -30.00
N LEU A 251 5.73 10.97 -30.71
CA LEU A 251 4.65 10.45 -31.55
C LEU A 251 4.81 10.88 -33.01
N GLY A 252 4.42 10.00 -33.92
CA GLY A 252 4.54 10.18 -35.38
C GLY A 252 5.87 9.70 -35.96
N ASN A 253 6.67 8.95 -35.20
CA ASN A 253 8.00 8.47 -35.59
C ASN A 253 8.09 6.93 -35.74
N ILE A 254 7.03 6.17 -35.45
CA ILE A 254 6.98 4.74 -35.71
C ILE A 254 6.44 4.52 -37.13
N ALA A 255 7.31 4.08 -38.03
CA ALA A 255 6.97 3.80 -39.43
C ALA A 255 7.27 2.36 -39.85
N SER A 256 8.04 1.61 -39.05
CA SER A 256 8.60 0.30 -39.43
C SER A 256 7.80 -0.89 -38.93
N MET A 257 6.67 -0.68 -38.25
CA MET A 257 5.90 -1.78 -37.68
C MET A 257 4.89 -2.32 -38.70
N PRO A 258 4.90 -3.64 -38.98
CA PRO A 258 3.91 -4.24 -39.87
C PRO A 258 2.52 -4.12 -39.23
N LYS A 259 1.52 -3.82 -40.07
CA LYS A 259 0.10 -3.81 -39.68
C LYS A 259 -0.22 -2.92 -38.47
N TRP A 260 0.61 -1.89 -38.25
CA TRP A 260 0.61 -1.04 -37.04
C TRP A 260 -0.75 -0.41 -36.74
N PHE A 261 -1.55 -0.13 -37.76
CA PHE A 261 -2.83 0.58 -37.64
C PHE A 261 -4.03 -0.24 -38.15
N ASP A 262 -3.87 -1.55 -38.37
CA ASP A 262 -4.89 -2.41 -38.98
C ASP A 262 -6.16 -2.51 -38.13
N ALA A 263 -6.03 -2.45 -36.80
CA ALA A 263 -7.16 -2.44 -35.87
C ALA A 263 -8.15 -1.28 -36.12
N TYR A 264 -7.71 -0.23 -36.82
CA TYR A 264 -8.52 0.95 -37.16
C TYR A 264 -8.91 1.01 -38.64
N ALA A 265 -8.66 -0.03 -39.45
CA ALA A 265 -8.95 -0.03 -40.88
C ALA A 265 -10.43 0.25 -41.18
N ASP A 266 -11.33 -0.32 -40.38
CA ASP A 266 -12.78 -0.17 -40.52
C ASP A 266 -13.36 1.02 -39.72
N VAL A 267 -12.52 1.74 -38.97
CA VAL A 267 -12.99 2.90 -38.20
C VAL A 267 -13.18 4.08 -39.14
N LYS A 268 -14.43 4.53 -39.28
CA LYS A 268 -14.82 5.63 -40.17
C LYS A 268 -13.97 6.88 -39.93
N GLY A 269 -13.22 7.27 -40.96
CA GLY A 269 -12.37 8.45 -40.96
C GLY A 269 -10.99 8.27 -40.30
N ALA A 270 -10.68 7.10 -39.72
CA ALA A 270 -9.38 6.83 -39.10
C ALA A 270 -8.22 6.86 -40.10
N ALA A 271 -8.48 6.49 -41.36
CA ALA A 271 -7.51 6.64 -42.45
C ALA A 271 -6.99 8.09 -42.61
N LYS A 272 -7.80 9.10 -42.24
CA LYS A 272 -7.46 10.53 -42.32
C LYS A 272 -6.79 11.09 -41.06
N TRP A 273 -6.64 10.30 -40.00
CA TRP A 273 -5.93 10.76 -38.79
C TRP A 273 -4.47 11.03 -39.13
N ASP A 274 -3.89 12.05 -38.49
CA ASP A 274 -2.47 12.37 -38.68
C ASP A 274 -1.56 11.35 -37.98
N ALA A 275 -0.28 11.35 -38.33
CA ALA A 275 0.67 10.34 -37.85
C ALA A 275 0.77 10.26 -36.30
N PRO A 276 0.80 11.38 -35.54
CA PRO A 276 0.79 11.32 -34.08
C PRO A 276 -0.47 10.66 -33.51
N ASN A 277 -1.66 10.97 -34.05
CA ASN A 277 -2.90 10.35 -33.57
C ASN A 277 -2.98 8.87 -33.92
N LYS A 278 -2.54 8.48 -35.13
CA LYS A 278 -2.46 7.06 -35.54
C LYS A 278 -1.52 6.28 -34.64
N GLN A 279 -0.32 6.82 -34.37
CA GLN A 279 0.65 6.16 -33.50
C GLN A 279 0.13 6.01 -32.07
N PHE A 280 -0.45 7.06 -31.49
CA PHE A 280 -1.02 7.01 -30.15
C PHE A 280 -2.13 5.94 -30.04
N ALA A 281 -3.06 5.93 -30.98
CA ALA A 281 -4.16 4.95 -31.01
C ALA A 281 -3.65 3.51 -31.19
N ALA A 282 -2.67 3.30 -32.07
CA ALA A 282 -2.02 2.00 -32.25
C ALA A 282 -1.29 1.52 -30.99
N MET A 283 -0.55 2.39 -30.30
CA MET A 283 0.11 2.08 -29.03
C MET A 283 -0.90 1.60 -27.98
N VAL A 284 -1.97 2.37 -27.77
CA VAL A 284 -2.99 2.02 -26.76
C VAL A 284 -3.67 0.70 -27.08
N THR A 285 -4.06 0.47 -28.34
CA THR A 285 -4.68 -0.80 -28.75
C THR A 285 -3.70 -1.98 -28.69
N ARG A 286 -2.41 -1.77 -28.98
CA ARG A 286 -1.37 -2.80 -28.84
C ARG A 286 -1.15 -3.17 -27.38
N MET A 287 -1.13 -2.20 -26.47
CA MET A 287 -1.09 -2.44 -25.01
C MET A 287 -2.27 -3.29 -24.56
N ASP A 288 -3.49 -2.91 -24.96
CA ASP A 288 -4.73 -3.65 -24.64
C ASP A 288 -4.66 -5.12 -25.11
N ALA A 289 -4.20 -5.35 -26.34
CA ALA A 289 -4.06 -6.68 -26.90
C ALA A 289 -2.98 -7.52 -26.21
N HIS A 290 -1.87 -6.92 -25.77
CA HIS A 290 -0.87 -7.62 -24.95
C HIS A 290 -1.43 -8.01 -23.58
N MET A 291 -2.23 -7.12 -22.96
CA MET A 291 -2.95 -7.47 -21.74
C MET A 291 -3.86 -8.66 -21.97
N LYS A 292 -4.58 -8.70 -23.11
CA LYS A 292 -5.43 -9.84 -23.47
C LYS A 292 -4.65 -11.15 -23.52
N ASN A 293 -3.51 -11.17 -24.21
CA ASN A 293 -2.68 -12.37 -24.34
C ASN A 293 -2.24 -12.91 -22.96
N ILE A 294 -1.95 -12.03 -22.01
CA ILE A 294 -1.60 -12.41 -20.64
C ILE A 294 -2.82 -12.92 -19.86
N LEU A 295 -3.99 -12.28 -20.02
CA LEU A 295 -5.23 -12.75 -19.39
C LEU A 295 -5.65 -14.12 -19.93
N ASP A 296 -5.53 -14.36 -21.23
CA ASP A 296 -5.79 -15.66 -21.85
C ASP A 296 -4.82 -16.72 -21.31
N ALA A 297 -3.55 -16.37 -21.08
CA ALA A 297 -2.57 -17.29 -20.48
C ALA A 297 -2.80 -17.57 -18.99
N LEU A 298 -3.57 -16.75 -18.27
CA LEU A 298 -4.04 -17.11 -16.92
C LEU A 298 -5.22 -18.07 -16.96
N GLU A 299 -5.98 -18.06 -18.06
CA GLU A 299 -7.15 -18.91 -18.29
C GLU A 299 -6.75 -20.31 -18.77
N ASP A 300 -5.77 -20.38 -19.67
CA ASP A 300 -5.20 -21.61 -20.22
C ASP A 300 -3.65 -21.48 -20.26
N PRO A 301 -2.98 -21.68 -19.11
CA PRO A 301 -1.53 -21.57 -18.98
C PRO A 301 -0.73 -22.50 -19.88
N ASN A 302 -1.21 -23.73 -20.09
CA ASN A 302 -0.50 -24.75 -20.86
C ASN A 302 -0.83 -24.69 -22.38
N GLY A 303 -1.93 -24.04 -22.75
CA GLY A 303 -2.36 -23.81 -24.13
C GLY A 303 -3.00 -25.01 -24.83
N ASP A 304 -3.56 -25.98 -24.10
CA ASP A 304 -4.18 -27.19 -24.64
C ASP A 304 -5.70 -27.04 -24.91
N GLY A 305 -6.29 -25.90 -24.52
CA GLY A 305 -7.70 -25.61 -24.68
C GLY A 305 -8.60 -26.13 -23.54
N ASP A 306 -8.04 -26.80 -22.55
CA ASP A 306 -8.66 -27.08 -21.26
C ASP A 306 -8.34 -25.94 -20.27
N THR A 307 -9.32 -25.48 -19.51
CA THR A 307 -9.15 -24.40 -18.52
C THR A 307 -9.13 -24.94 -17.09
N SER A 308 -8.96 -26.25 -16.91
CA SER A 308 -8.95 -26.88 -15.58
C SER A 308 -7.73 -26.48 -14.74
N ASP A 309 -6.65 -26.02 -15.37
CA ASP A 309 -5.45 -25.44 -14.74
C ASP A 309 -5.48 -23.90 -14.67
N SER A 310 -6.63 -23.28 -15.00
CA SER A 310 -6.83 -21.82 -14.90
C SER A 310 -6.50 -21.31 -13.51
N VAL A 311 -5.68 -20.26 -13.45
CA VAL A 311 -5.39 -19.51 -12.22
C VAL A 311 -6.12 -18.17 -12.19
N ARG A 312 -6.96 -17.88 -13.19
CA ARG A 312 -7.55 -16.57 -13.44
C ARG A 312 -8.47 -16.07 -12.33
N ASP A 313 -9.19 -16.97 -11.67
CA ASP A 313 -10.12 -16.64 -10.58
C ASP A 313 -9.41 -16.26 -9.28
N ASN A 314 -8.21 -16.83 -9.05
CA ASN A 314 -7.34 -16.47 -7.94
C ASN A 314 -6.19 -15.52 -8.36
N THR A 315 -6.44 -14.66 -9.36
CA THR A 315 -5.48 -13.65 -9.80
C THR A 315 -6.08 -12.25 -9.70
N LEU A 316 -5.41 -11.37 -8.96
CA LEU A 316 -5.68 -9.94 -8.94
C LEU A 316 -4.98 -9.26 -10.13
N ILE A 317 -5.78 -8.65 -10.99
CA ILE A 317 -5.33 -7.78 -12.08
C ILE A 317 -5.44 -6.33 -11.63
N ILE A 318 -4.34 -5.58 -11.76
CA ILE A 318 -4.29 -4.14 -11.51
C ILE A 318 -3.90 -3.46 -12.82
N PHE A 319 -4.67 -2.45 -13.23
CA PHE A 319 -4.34 -1.59 -14.36
C PHE A 319 -4.33 -0.13 -13.90
N ALA A 320 -3.19 0.53 -14.02
CA ALA A 320 -3.06 1.95 -13.71
C ALA A 320 -2.06 2.65 -14.64
N SER A 321 -2.06 3.99 -14.63
CA SER A 321 -1.03 4.80 -15.27
C SER A 321 -0.18 5.50 -14.22
N ASP A 322 1.07 5.80 -14.54
CA ASP A 322 2.01 6.49 -13.65
C ASP A 322 1.66 7.95 -13.36
N ASN A 323 1.24 8.68 -14.39
CA ASN A 323 0.79 10.06 -14.32
C ASN A 323 -0.34 10.33 -15.31
N GLY A 324 -0.94 11.51 -15.21
CA GLY A 324 -1.96 11.96 -16.16
C GLY A 324 -1.43 12.02 -17.59
N GLY A 325 -2.34 11.99 -18.56
CA GLY A 325 -1.98 11.91 -19.97
C GLY A 325 -1.17 13.12 -20.43
N GLN A 326 -0.21 12.89 -21.32
CA GLN A 326 0.57 13.94 -21.94
C GLN A 326 -0.31 14.92 -22.74
N GLY A 327 0.14 16.17 -22.89
CA GLY A 327 -0.52 17.17 -23.74
C GLY A 327 -0.33 16.90 -25.24
N GLY A 328 -0.60 17.91 -26.06
CA GLY A 328 -0.36 17.85 -27.51
C GLY A 328 -1.56 17.41 -28.35
N LYS A 329 -1.30 16.85 -29.54
CA LYS A 329 -2.37 16.53 -30.51
C LYS A 329 -3.31 15.41 -30.05
N PRO A 330 -2.83 14.24 -29.57
CA PRO A 330 -3.72 13.17 -29.12
C PRO A 330 -4.57 13.59 -27.93
N TYR A 331 -4.01 14.38 -27.01
CA TYR A 331 -4.73 14.96 -25.89
C TYR A 331 -6.00 15.68 -26.32
N LYS A 332 -5.90 16.57 -27.33
CA LYS A 332 -7.06 17.32 -27.84
C LYS A 332 -7.99 16.45 -28.69
N PHE A 333 -7.42 15.57 -29.50
CA PHE A 333 -8.17 14.79 -30.47
C PHE A 333 -9.00 13.67 -29.84
N PHE A 334 -8.41 12.93 -28.90
CA PHE A 334 -9.03 11.82 -28.17
C PHE A 334 -9.61 12.24 -26.82
N LYS A 335 -9.38 13.50 -26.37
CA LYS A 335 -9.71 13.96 -25.02
C LYS A 335 -9.15 13.01 -23.96
N THR A 336 -7.84 12.73 -24.03
CA THR A 336 -7.22 11.65 -23.23
C THR A 336 -7.31 11.86 -21.72
N ASN A 337 -7.49 13.09 -21.22
CA ASN A 337 -7.77 13.35 -19.79
C ASN A 337 -9.26 13.62 -19.51
N GLY A 338 -10.14 13.37 -20.48
CA GLY A 338 -11.58 13.52 -20.36
C GLY A 338 -11.99 14.96 -20.02
N ILE A 339 -12.78 15.11 -18.95
CA ILE A 339 -13.26 16.40 -18.45
C ILE A 339 -12.23 17.14 -17.58
N LEU A 340 -11.12 16.50 -17.23
CA LEU A 340 -10.14 17.01 -16.28
C LEU A 340 -9.25 18.07 -16.94
N SER A 341 -8.86 19.09 -16.18
CA SER A 341 -7.95 20.12 -16.69
C SER A 341 -6.49 19.76 -16.47
N GLY A 342 -5.61 20.23 -17.37
CA GLY A 342 -4.19 19.94 -17.30
C GLY A 342 -3.80 18.61 -17.95
N ALA A 343 -2.51 18.34 -17.89
CA ALA A 343 -1.82 17.20 -18.47
C ALA A 343 -0.56 16.91 -17.64
N LYS A 344 0.17 15.84 -17.98
CA LYS A 344 1.48 15.50 -17.39
C LYS A 344 2.32 16.73 -17.02
N GLY A 345 2.91 16.71 -15.83
CA GLY A 345 3.73 17.77 -15.26
C GLY A 345 2.96 18.91 -14.59
N SER A 346 1.63 18.79 -14.48
CA SER A 346 0.75 19.75 -13.81
C SER A 346 0.23 19.21 -12.48
N VAL A 347 0.01 20.10 -11.50
CA VAL A 347 -0.71 19.82 -10.24
C VAL A 347 -2.22 19.60 -10.45
N LYS A 348 -2.74 19.95 -11.63
CA LYS A 348 -4.16 19.86 -11.98
C LYS A 348 -4.62 18.40 -12.12
N GLU A 349 -5.91 18.14 -12.00
CA GLU A 349 -6.49 16.78 -12.01
C GLU A 349 -6.03 15.97 -13.23
N GLY A 350 -6.00 16.55 -14.43
CA GLY A 350 -5.55 15.86 -15.64
C GLY A 350 -4.04 15.55 -15.68
N GLY A 351 -3.25 16.06 -14.74
CA GLY A 351 -1.83 15.75 -14.57
C GLY A 351 -1.54 14.63 -13.57
N ILE A 352 -2.45 14.37 -12.62
CA ILE A 352 -2.24 13.42 -11.51
C ILE A 352 -3.32 12.35 -11.38
N ARG A 353 -4.55 12.58 -11.85
CA ARG A 353 -5.64 11.61 -11.82
C ARG A 353 -5.53 10.72 -13.06
N VAL A 354 -5.54 9.41 -12.83
CA VAL A 354 -5.14 8.39 -13.81
C VAL A 354 -6.19 7.29 -13.92
N PRO A 355 -6.20 6.51 -15.02
CA PRO A 355 -6.90 5.23 -15.06
C PRO A 355 -6.48 4.38 -13.85
N THR A 356 -7.42 3.79 -13.12
CA THR A 356 -7.14 2.87 -12.02
C THR A 356 -8.27 1.85 -11.94
N VAL A 357 -7.97 0.62 -12.36
CA VAL A 357 -8.92 -0.48 -12.47
C VAL A 357 -8.35 -1.69 -11.75
N MET A 358 -9.17 -2.38 -10.95
CA MET A 358 -8.81 -3.65 -10.35
C MET A 358 -9.83 -4.72 -10.71
N ASN A 359 -9.37 -5.93 -10.98
CA ASN A 359 -10.22 -7.04 -11.35
C ASN A 359 -9.72 -8.33 -10.70
N TRP A 360 -10.61 -9.06 -10.03
CA TRP A 360 -10.29 -10.33 -9.39
C TRP A 360 -11.58 -11.16 -9.37
N ARG A 361 -11.76 -12.03 -10.37
CA ARG A 361 -13.06 -12.68 -10.65
C ARG A 361 -13.62 -13.48 -9.47
N GLY A 362 -12.77 -14.13 -8.68
CA GLY A 362 -13.17 -14.88 -7.48
C GLY A 362 -13.53 -14.02 -6.26
N THR A 363 -13.29 -12.70 -6.29
CA THR A 363 -13.32 -11.85 -5.09
C THR A 363 -14.05 -10.52 -5.29
N ILE A 364 -13.69 -9.76 -6.33
CA ILE A 364 -14.28 -8.45 -6.63
C ILE A 364 -15.63 -8.68 -7.32
N LYS A 365 -16.69 -8.06 -6.78
CA LYS A 365 -17.98 -8.03 -7.47
C LYS A 365 -17.83 -7.31 -8.82
N PRO A 366 -18.41 -7.82 -9.92
CA PRO A 366 -18.26 -7.20 -11.23
C PRO A 366 -19.00 -5.85 -11.33
N GLY A 367 -18.55 -5.02 -12.27
CA GLY A 367 -19.23 -3.78 -12.69
C GLY A 367 -19.27 -2.67 -11.65
N GLN A 368 -18.31 -2.63 -10.72
CA GLN A 368 -18.27 -1.63 -9.66
C GLN A 368 -17.62 -0.33 -10.15
N SER A 369 -18.07 0.79 -9.60
CA SER A 369 -17.41 2.08 -9.74
C SER A 369 -17.33 2.75 -8.38
N SER A 370 -16.16 3.29 -8.05
CA SER A 370 -15.91 3.97 -6.77
C SER A 370 -15.34 5.36 -7.01
N ASP A 371 -15.82 6.33 -6.25
CA ASP A 371 -15.27 7.68 -6.15
C ASP A 371 -14.40 7.86 -4.90
N MET A 372 -14.12 6.77 -4.16
CA MET A 372 -13.13 6.79 -3.09
C MET A 372 -11.78 7.23 -3.67
N PRO A 373 -11.12 8.26 -3.09
CA PRO A 373 -9.79 8.64 -3.51
C PRO A 373 -8.80 7.50 -3.26
N THR A 374 -8.15 7.03 -4.31
CA THR A 374 -7.05 6.06 -4.24
C THR A 374 -5.79 6.66 -4.83
N ASP A 375 -4.64 6.20 -4.39
CA ASP A 375 -3.35 6.71 -4.81
C ASP A 375 -2.39 5.57 -5.16
N VAL A 376 -1.41 5.84 -6.01
CA VAL A 376 -0.38 4.87 -6.37
C VAL A 376 0.36 4.33 -5.14
N THR A 377 0.43 5.12 -4.05
CA THR A 377 0.98 4.69 -2.76
C THR A 377 0.17 3.57 -2.09
N ASP A 378 -1.12 3.41 -2.40
CA ASP A 378 -2.00 2.38 -1.83
C ASP A 378 -1.61 0.97 -2.26
N ILE A 379 -0.90 0.81 -3.38
CA ILE A 379 -0.53 -0.49 -3.92
C ILE A 379 0.34 -1.27 -2.92
N MET A 380 1.33 -0.63 -2.29
CA MET A 380 2.21 -1.27 -1.30
C MET A 380 1.44 -1.91 -0.14
N PRO A 381 0.69 -1.15 0.69
CA PRO A 381 0.00 -1.73 1.82
C PRO A 381 -1.14 -2.67 1.40
N THR A 382 -1.76 -2.45 0.22
CA THR A 382 -2.79 -3.36 -0.31
C THR A 382 -2.21 -4.72 -0.64
N LEU A 383 -1.08 -4.76 -1.37
CA LEU A 383 -0.44 -6.02 -1.75
C LEU A 383 0.19 -6.72 -0.53
N ALA A 384 0.74 -5.97 0.42
CA ALA A 384 1.23 -6.54 1.68
C ALA A 384 0.10 -7.22 2.47
N GLU A 385 -1.06 -6.57 2.62
CA GLU A 385 -2.22 -7.14 3.31
C GLU A 385 -2.74 -8.41 2.63
N LEU A 386 -2.90 -8.39 1.30
CA LEU A 386 -3.36 -9.55 0.52
C LEU A 386 -2.34 -10.71 0.52
N ALA A 387 -1.05 -10.40 0.69
CA ALA A 387 0.02 -11.37 0.81
C ALA A 387 0.25 -11.85 2.25
N GLU A 388 -0.55 -11.35 3.20
CA GLU A 388 -0.49 -11.67 4.63
C GLU A 388 0.87 -11.35 5.26
N VAL A 389 1.47 -10.24 4.85
CA VAL A 389 2.73 -9.71 5.41
C VAL A 389 2.55 -8.27 5.87
N ALA A 390 3.40 -7.83 6.80
CA ALA A 390 3.36 -6.46 7.27
C ALA A 390 3.86 -5.51 6.18
N SER A 391 3.11 -4.44 5.89
CA SER A 391 3.62 -3.31 5.12
C SER A 391 4.80 -2.66 5.87
N PRO A 392 5.80 -2.10 5.18
CA PRO A 392 6.80 -1.25 5.81
C PRO A 392 6.16 -0.21 6.74
N VAL A 393 6.79 0.04 7.89
CA VAL A 393 6.27 1.05 8.83
C VAL A 393 6.34 2.43 8.21
N GLY A 394 5.29 3.22 8.40
CA GLY A 394 5.25 4.61 7.92
C GLY A 394 4.97 4.78 6.44
N THR A 395 4.59 3.73 5.70
CA THR A 395 4.10 3.85 4.33
C THR A 395 2.96 4.87 4.23
N ASP A 396 2.96 5.70 3.18
CA ASP A 396 1.95 6.76 3.01
C ASP A 396 0.60 6.25 2.48
N GLY A 397 0.64 5.13 1.78
CA GLY A 397 -0.53 4.41 1.28
C GLY A 397 -1.48 3.96 2.39
N VAL A 398 -2.72 3.72 2.00
CA VAL A 398 -3.75 3.07 2.80
C VAL A 398 -4.17 1.82 2.05
N SER A 399 -4.14 0.66 2.69
CA SER A 399 -4.62 -0.56 2.05
C SER A 399 -6.08 -0.40 1.64
N ILE A 400 -6.38 -0.71 0.39
CA ILE A 400 -7.73 -0.78 -0.17
C ILE A 400 -8.21 -2.22 -0.33
N ALA A 401 -7.47 -3.20 0.22
CA ALA A 401 -7.87 -4.60 0.26
C ALA A 401 -9.28 -4.77 0.85
N PRO A 402 -9.68 -4.07 1.94
CA PRO A 402 -11.04 -4.18 2.46
C PRO A 402 -12.12 -3.69 1.48
N THR A 403 -11.83 -2.64 0.71
CA THR A 403 -12.76 -2.13 -0.30
C THR A 403 -12.97 -3.13 -1.43
N ILE A 404 -11.90 -3.78 -1.92
CA ILE A 404 -12.01 -4.69 -3.08
C ILE A 404 -12.43 -6.11 -2.69
N THR A 405 -12.12 -6.56 -1.47
CA THR A 405 -12.51 -7.90 -0.98
C THR A 405 -13.83 -7.91 -0.22
N GLY A 406 -14.30 -6.75 0.26
CA GLY A 406 -15.43 -6.64 1.17
C GLY A 406 -15.18 -7.22 2.57
N LYS A 407 -13.92 -7.56 2.90
CA LYS A 407 -13.52 -8.17 4.18
C LYS A 407 -12.63 -7.21 4.96
N GLY A 408 -12.79 -7.17 6.29
CA GLY A 408 -11.99 -6.30 7.14
C GLY A 408 -12.53 -4.88 7.24
N VAL A 409 -11.69 -3.94 7.68
CA VAL A 409 -12.07 -2.54 7.94
C VAL A 409 -11.26 -1.62 7.05
N GLN A 410 -11.93 -0.88 6.16
CA GLN A 410 -11.29 0.13 5.34
C GLN A 410 -10.78 1.26 6.23
N ARG A 411 -9.46 1.41 6.31
CA ARG A 411 -8.82 2.51 7.03
C ARG A 411 -9.17 3.85 6.39
N GLN A 412 -9.31 4.86 7.23
CA GLN A 412 -9.65 6.22 6.81
C GLN A 412 -8.43 6.93 6.21
N ARG A 413 -8.61 7.53 5.03
CA ARG A 413 -7.64 8.42 4.39
C ARG A 413 -8.08 9.88 4.60
N GLU A 414 -7.29 10.64 5.35
CA GLU A 414 -7.61 12.04 5.65
C GLU A 414 -7.29 12.98 4.48
N PHE A 415 -6.17 12.73 3.79
CA PHE A 415 -5.72 13.55 2.68
C PHE A 415 -4.79 12.77 1.72
N LEU A 416 -4.49 13.41 0.59
CA LEU A 416 -3.47 13.03 -0.38
C LEU A 416 -2.58 14.22 -0.68
N THR A 417 -1.29 13.98 -0.86
CA THR A 417 -0.30 14.98 -1.27
C THR A 417 0.41 14.49 -2.52
N HIS A 418 0.62 15.40 -3.48
CA HIS A 418 1.38 15.13 -4.69
C HIS A 418 2.39 16.22 -4.93
N GLU A 419 3.60 15.84 -5.31
CA GLU A 419 4.68 16.77 -5.60
C GLU A 419 5.54 16.32 -6.79
N ALA A 420 6.08 17.29 -7.52
CA ALA A 420 7.22 17.08 -8.40
C ALA A 420 8.02 18.37 -8.57
N GLY A 421 9.28 18.37 -8.13
CA GLY A 421 10.08 19.59 -8.03
C GLY A 421 9.35 20.66 -7.18
N SER A 422 9.29 21.91 -7.65
CA SER A 422 8.66 23.00 -6.87
C SER A 422 7.12 23.03 -6.85
N LYS A 423 6.46 22.04 -7.47
CA LYS A 423 5.00 21.99 -7.61
C LYS A 423 4.42 20.99 -6.63
N TRP A 424 3.46 21.41 -5.83
CA TRP A 424 2.70 20.51 -4.97
C TRP A 424 1.21 20.82 -4.91
N THR A 425 0.41 19.82 -4.54
CA THR A 425 -1.01 19.93 -4.24
C THR A 425 -1.39 19.01 -3.09
N ILE A 426 -2.44 19.36 -2.36
CA ILE A 426 -3.06 18.51 -1.33
C ILE A 426 -4.56 18.39 -1.57
N ILE A 427 -5.11 17.19 -1.42
CA ILE A 427 -6.53 16.87 -1.55
C ILE A 427 -7.05 16.37 -0.20
N ARG A 428 -8.11 16.99 0.33
CA ARG A 428 -8.80 16.59 1.56
C ARG A 428 -10.28 16.43 1.26
N GLY A 429 -10.77 15.19 1.25
CA GLY A 429 -12.11 14.87 0.75
C GLY A 429 -12.28 15.32 -0.70
N ASN A 430 -13.16 16.30 -0.94
CA ASN A 430 -13.38 16.87 -2.27
C ASN A 430 -12.63 18.19 -2.51
N ILE A 431 -11.97 18.73 -1.49
CA ILE A 431 -11.28 20.02 -1.62
C ILE A 431 -9.84 19.77 -2.03
N LYS A 432 -9.38 20.51 -3.04
CA LYS A 432 -8.01 20.49 -3.51
C LYS A 432 -7.37 21.87 -3.41
N LEU A 433 -6.15 21.93 -2.86
CA LEU A 433 -5.35 23.15 -2.75
C LEU A 433 -4.05 22.99 -3.53
N HIS A 434 -3.79 23.92 -4.45
CA HIS A 434 -2.51 24.01 -5.16
C HIS A 434 -1.50 24.85 -4.37
N ASN A 435 -0.22 24.62 -4.58
CA ASN A 435 0.86 25.45 -4.02
C ASN A 435 0.75 26.96 -4.36
N THR A 436 0.04 27.31 -5.45
CA THR A 436 -0.27 28.71 -5.83
C THR A 436 -1.29 29.40 -4.92
N GLY A 437 -1.91 28.67 -3.98
CA GLY A 437 -2.97 29.18 -3.10
C GLY A 437 -4.40 29.02 -3.67
N LYS A 438 -4.53 28.63 -4.94
CA LYS A 438 -5.85 28.35 -5.55
C LYS A 438 -6.46 27.08 -4.99
N MET A 439 -7.78 27.11 -4.77
CA MET A 439 -8.53 26.02 -4.17
C MET A 439 -9.76 25.67 -5.00
N TYR A 440 -10.10 24.37 -5.09
CA TYR A 440 -11.22 23.87 -5.90
C TYR A 440 -12.03 22.81 -5.14
N ASP A 441 -13.34 22.76 -5.39
CA ASP A 441 -14.26 21.70 -4.95
C ASP A 441 -14.44 20.69 -6.10
N LEU A 442 -13.72 19.58 -6.05
CA LEU A 442 -13.65 18.57 -7.11
C LEU A 442 -14.96 17.84 -7.36
N ALA A 443 -15.89 17.84 -6.40
CA ALA A 443 -17.21 17.23 -6.60
C ALA A 443 -18.09 18.08 -7.53
N LYS A 444 -17.93 19.40 -7.52
CA LYS A 444 -18.69 20.34 -8.35
C LYS A 444 -17.93 20.79 -9.59
N ASP A 445 -16.61 20.82 -9.49
CA ASP A 445 -15.71 21.34 -10.51
C ASP A 445 -14.47 20.46 -10.68
N PRO A 446 -14.62 19.23 -11.21
CA PRO A 446 -13.48 18.34 -11.49
C PRO A 446 -12.53 18.90 -12.56
N GLY A 447 -12.93 19.96 -13.26
CA GLY A 447 -12.11 20.69 -14.23
C GLY A 447 -11.31 21.85 -13.63
N GLU A 448 -11.41 22.12 -12.33
CA GLU A 448 -10.66 23.17 -11.62
C GLU A 448 -10.73 24.54 -12.33
N LYS A 449 -11.94 24.98 -12.67
CA LYS A 449 -12.25 26.25 -13.34
C LYS A 449 -12.62 27.38 -12.37
N GLN A 450 -13.17 27.07 -11.20
CA GLN A 450 -13.69 28.02 -10.22
C GLN A 450 -12.85 28.00 -8.94
N ASP A 451 -12.02 29.02 -8.74
CA ASP A 451 -11.24 29.18 -7.52
C ASP A 451 -12.13 29.62 -6.34
N ILE A 452 -12.13 28.84 -5.26
CA ILE A 452 -12.91 29.08 -4.04
C ILE A 452 -12.05 29.58 -2.86
N SER A 453 -10.76 29.82 -3.06
CA SER A 453 -9.80 30.20 -2.01
C SER A 453 -10.23 31.44 -1.21
N GLY A 454 -10.76 32.48 -1.88
CA GLY A 454 -11.17 33.73 -1.24
C GLY A 454 -12.26 33.59 -0.18
N LYS A 455 -13.09 32.54 -0.23
CA LYS A 455 -14.14 32.26 0.77
C LYS A 455 -13.71 31.21 1.81
N ASN A 456 -12.54 30.60 1.65
CA ASN A 456 -12.09 29.44 2.42
C ASN A 456 -10.68 29.63 3.00
N ALA A 457 -10.30 30.86 3.36
CA ALA A 457 -8.95 31.20 3.81
C ALA A 457 -8.47 30.35 5.01
N LYS A 458 -9.35 30.06 5.98
CA LYS A 458 -9.02 29.21 7.13
C LYS A 458 -8.69 27.77 6.69
N LEU A 459 -9.53 27.17 5.86
CA LEU A 459 -9.30 25.83 5.32
C LEU A 459 -8.03 25.78 4.46
N ALA A 460 -7.76 26.84 3.69
CA ALA A 460 -6.54 26.94 2.89
C ALA A 460 -5.29 26.96 3.77
N ALA A 461 -5.31 27.71 4.89
CA ALA A 461 -4.23 27.73 5.85
C ALA A 461 -4.03 26.36 6.52
N GLU A 462 -5.12 25.69 6.91
CA GLU A 462 -5.09 24.33 7.48
C GLU A 462 -4.47 23.31 6.51
N MET A 463 -4.93 23.29 5.25
CA MET A 463 -4.42 22.37 4.23
C MET A 463 -2.96 22.68 3.85
N LYS A 464 -2.56 23.97 3.85
CA LYS A 464 -1.16 24.35 3.64
C LYS A 464 -0.27 23.87 4.78
N ALA A 465 -0.73 23.96 6.03
CA ALA A 465 0.00 23.43 7.18
C ALA A 465 0.12 21.89 7.13
N LEU A 466 -0.93 21.19 6.68
CA LEU A 466 -0.86 19.75 6.43
C LEU A 466 0.20 19.43 5.37
N ALA A 467 0.14 20.08 4.19
CA ALA A 467 1.10 19.85 3.11
C ALA A 467 2.55 20.12 3.54
N ALA A 468 2.81 21.23 4.25
CA ALA A 468 4.13 21.55 4.76
C ALA A 468 4.65 20.50 5.75
N GLY A 469 3.78 19.93 6.57
CA GLY A 469 4.15 18.86 7.49
C GLY A 469 4.41 17.51 6.81
N GLU A 470 3.83 17.27 5.62
CA GLU A 470 4.21 16.15 4.72
C GLU A 470 5.45 16.50 3.87
N PHE A 471 6.17 17.56 4.23
CA PHE A 471 7.34 18.08 3.54
C PHE A 471 7.08 18.47 2.08
N ALA A 472 5.83 18.70 1.70
CA ALA A 472 5.49 19.11 0.34
C ALA A 472 6.10 20.49 0.02
N GLY A 473 6.94 20.56 -1.00
CA GLY A 473 7.66 21.76 -1.40
C GLY A 473 8.86 22.12 -0.51
N ALA A 474 9.34 21.18 0.32
CA ALA A 474 10.61 21.34 1.03
C ALA A 474 11.81 21.22 0.07
N ASP A 475 12.94 21.85 0.40
CA ASP A 475 14.12 21.92 -0.49
C ASP A 475 14.67 20.53 -0.92
N ASP A 476 15.31 20.53 -2.09
CA ASP A 476 15.78 19.43 -2.95
C ASP A 476 16.71 18.36 -2.32
N LEU A 477 16.83 18.22 -1.00
CA LEU A 477 17.78 17.32 -0.32
C LEU A 477 17.16 16.40 0.73
N MET A 478 15.85 16.16 0.72
CA MET A 478 15.19 15.48 1.85
C MET A 478 14.33 14.29 1.43
N ALA A 479 14.57 13.14 2.05
CA ALA A 479 13.73 11.94 1.99
C ALA A 479 13.48 11.43 3.42
N ASN A 480 12.56 10.48 3.56
CA ASN A 480 12.50 9.67 4.77
C ASN A 480 13.80 8.85 4.94
N SER A 481 14.07 8.39 6.15
CA SER A 481 15.21 7.51 6.42
C SER A 481 14.81 6.38 7.35
N PHE A 482 15.43 5.22 7.18
CA PHE A 482 15.08 4.01 7.95
C PHE A 482 16.01 3.85 9.14
N ARG A 483 15.45 3.56 10.31
CA ARG A 483 16.20 3.46 11.56
C ARG A 483 15.82 2.24 12.34
N THR A 484 16.83 1.52 12.82
CA THR A 484 16.64 0.38 13.69
C THR A 484 17.22 0.67 15.06
N TRP A 485 16.46 0.35 16.10
CA TRP A 485 16.91 0.43 17.48
C TRP A 485 18.09 -0.51 17.74
N GLN A 486 19.13 0.03 18.34
CA GLN A 486 20.35 -0.67 18.78
C GLN A 486 20.57 -0.53 20.30
N GLY A 487 19.70 0.21 20.98
CA GLY A 487 19.73 0.33 22.43
C GLY A 487 19.47 -1.00 23.13
N LYS A 488 20.02 -1.11 24.35
CA LYS A 488 19.71 -2.19 25.30
C LYS A 488 18.68 -1.68 26.31
N ASP A 489 18.26 -2.56 27.22
CA ASP A 489 17.44 -2.19 28.37
C ASP A 489 17.97 -0.93 29.07
N GLY A 490 17.08 0.02 29.36
CA GLY A 490 17.39 1.33 29.96
C GLY A 490 18.11 2.34 29.05
N SER A 491 18.41 2.02 27.78
CA SER A 491 19.04 2.98 26.87
C SER A 491 18.08 4.11 26.53
N ALA A 492 18.53 5.36 26.65
CA ALA A 492 17.71 6.54 26.33
C ALA A 492 17.21 6.48 24.88
N PHE A 493 15.91 6.72 24.68
CA PHE A 493 15.25 6.65 23.38
C PHE A 493 15.83 7.67 22.41
N GLU A 494 16.24 8.83 22.91
CA GLU A 494 16.64 10.01 22.15
C GLU A 494 18.13 10.01 21.81
N ARG A 495 18.91 9.15 22.47
CA ARG A 495 20.34 9.08 22.21
C ARG A 495 20.60 8.57 20.81
N GLU A 496 21.39 9.31 20.03
CA GLU A 496 21.83 8.92 18.68
C GLU A 496 22.38 7.48 18.67
N SER A 497 23.22 7.12 19.64
CA SER A 497 23.83 5.79 19.72
C SER A 497 22.85 4.64 20.03
N SER A 498 21.59 4.95 20.36
CA SER A 498 20.52 3.97 20.46
C SER A 498 19.91 3.62 19.10
N TRP A 499 20.30 4.28 18.01
CA TRP A 499 19.76 4.07 16.66
C TRP A 499 20.86 3.77 15.63
N SER A 500 20.53 2.91 14.67
CA SER A 500 21.40 2.61 13.54
C SER A 500 21.67 3.83 12.68
N LYS A 501 22.90 4.01 12.22
CA LYS A 501 23.24 5.00 11.18
C LYS A 501 22.53 4.66 9.86
N PRO A 502 22.15 5.68 9.04
CA PRO A 502 21.59 5.48 7.73
C PRO A 502 22.61 4.77 6.84
N ALA A 503 22.12 3.99 5.89
CA ALA A 503 22.95 3.29 4.92
C ALA A 503 23.05 4.11 3.61
N TYR A 504 23.57 5.34 3.68
CA TYR A 504 23.76 6.17 2.49
C TYR A 504 25.02 5.76 1.71
N PRO A 505 24.93 5.67 0.37
CA PRO A 505 26.11 5.77 -0.48
C PRO A 505 26.82 7.12 -0.24
N LYS A 506 28.15 7.10 -0.27
CA LYS A 506 28.97 8.32 -0.11
C LYS A 506 28.56 9.41 -1.12
N GLY A 507 28.24 10.61 -0.66
CA GLY A 507 27.77 11.74 -1.48
C GLY A 507 26.25 11.84 -1.61
N HIS A 508 25.49 10.93 -0.99
CA HIS A 508 24.03 10.93 -0.95
C HIS A 508 23.48 11.07 0.49
N GLU A 509 24.31 11.53 1.43
CA GLU A 509 23.92 11.73 2.81
C GLU A 509 22.92 12.89 2.95
N LEU A 510 21.85 12.69 3.73
CA LEU A 510 20.92 13.77 4.06
C LEU A 510 21.58 14.73 5.06
N ALA A 511 21.66 16.01 4.71
CA ALA A 511 22.40 17.03 5.46
C ALA A 511 21.99 17.20 6.94
N ASN A 512 20.84 16.68 7.36
CA ASN A 512 20.27 16.84 8.70
C ASN A 512 19.66 15.54 9.26
N ASP A 513 20.13 14.37 8.83
CA ASP A 513 19.54 13.11 9.29
C ASP A 513 19.84 12.80 10.76
N TYR A 514 20.97 13.32 11.25
CA TYR A 514 21.29 13.45 12.66
C TYR A 514 21.56 14.91 12.98
N SER A 515 20.92 15.39 14.04
CA SER A 515 21.07 16.74 14.56
C SER A 515 21.03 16.70 16.08
N GLU A 516 21.18 17.86 16.72
CA GLU A 516 21.05 18.03 18.17
C GLU A 516 19.74 17.45 18.74
N ASN A 517 18.69 17.32 17.92
CA ASN A 517 17.35 16.82 18.31
C ASN A 517 17.07 15.44 17.70
N THR A 518 17.92 14.46 17.99
CA THR A 518 17.66 13.06 17.64
C THR A 518 16.67 12.49 18.64
N PRO A 519 15.56 11.83 18.24
CA PRO A 519 15.18 11.33 16.90
C PRO A 519 14.53 12.36 15.95
N ASN A 520 14.62 12.12 14.64
CA ASN A 520 14.20 13.07 13.60
C ASN A 520 12.77 12.82 13.04
N PRO A 521 11.97 13.86 12.75
CA PRO A 521 10.61 13.74 12.19
C PRO A 521 10.46 13.02 10.84
N ARG A 522 11.56 12.67 10.16
CA ARG A 522 11.56 11.93 8.88
C ARG A 522 11.86 10.45 9.03
N TRP A 523 12.15 9.99 10.23
CA TRP A 523 12.54 8.61 10.46
C TRP A 523 11.35 7.67 10.42
N ASN A 524 11.47 6.63 9.61
CA ASN A 524 10.74 5.38 9.78
C ASN A 524 11.56 4.52 10.75
N ALA A 525 11.20 4.60 12.03
CA ALA A 525 11.93 3.95 13.10
C ALA A 525 11.32 2.60 13.45
N VAL A 526 12.17 1.61 13.66
CA VAL A 526 11.82 0.23 13.98
C VAL A 526 12.59 -0.17 15.24
N MET A 527 11.85 -0.41 16.31
CA MET A 527 12.35 -0.74 17.62
C MET A 527 12.03 -2.18 17.97
N ILE A 528 12.86 -3.09 17.46
CA ILE A 528 12.73 -4.53 17.71
C ILE A 528 13.78 -4.95 18.74
N ASN A 529 13.36 -5.52 19.86
CA ASN A 529 14.28 -6.09 20.82
C ASN A 529 15.01 -7.28 20.19
N THR A 530 16.33 -7.17 20.04
CA THR A 530 17.19 -8.24 19.51
C THR A 530 17.88 -9.05 20.61
N THR A 531 17.65 -8.70 21.87
CA THR A 531 18.26 -9.36 23.03
C THR A 531 17.43 -10.56 23.49
N LYS A 532 18.01 -11.40 24.37
CA LYS A 532 17.34 -12.58 24.97
C LYS A 532 16.70 -12.26 26.33
N LYS A 533 16.44 -10.98 26.59
CA LYS A 533 15.84 -10.49 27.82
C LYS A 533 14.80 -9.45 27.46
N ASP A 534 13.82 -9.26 28.33
CA ASP A 534 12.91 -8.15 28.19
C ASP A 534 13.69 -6.83 28.30
N SER A 535 13.25 -5.85 27.53
CA SER A 535 13.90 -4.55 27.41
C SER A 535 12.85 -3.45 27.61
N ARG A 536 13.19 -2.45 28.41
CA ARG A 536 12.35 -1.29 28.71
C ARG A 536 13.16 -0.02 28.49
N THR A 537 12.52 0.98 27.90
CA THR A 537 13.03 2.36 27.91
C THR A 537 11.90 3.34 28.16
N THR A 538 12.26 4.53 28.63
CA THR A 538 11.33 5.61 28.97
C THR A 538 11.71 6.84 28.17
N LEU A 539 10.73 7.45 27.54
CA LEU A 539 10.89 8.72 26.83
C LEU A 539 11.30 9.81 27.83
N ALA A 540 12.36 10.55 27.52
CA ALA A 540 12.91 11.63 28.33
C ALA A 540 12.42 13.02 27.88
N GLU A 541 12.06 13.18 26.60
CA GLU A 541 11.59 14.44 26.04
C GLU A 541 10.60 14.27 24.87
N ASP A 542 9.91 15.35 24.51
CA ASP A 542 9.02 15.36 23.35
C ASP A 542 9.79 14.96 22.09
N THR A 543 9.32 13.89 21.44
CA THR A 543 10.02 13.30 20.31
C THR A 543 9.09 13.22 19.11
N SER A 544 9.63 13.52 17.92
CA SER A 544 8.90 13.43 16.66
C SER A 544 9.63 12.58 15.63
N LEU A 545 8.88 11.66 15.03
CA LEU A 545 9.29 10.72 13.99
C LEU A 545 8.24 10.73 12.87
N LEU A 546 8.61 10.22 11.68
CA LEU A 546 7.61 9.98 10.64
C LEU A 546 6.74 8.80 11.05
N ALA A 547 7.38 7.70 11.46
CA ALA A 547 6.70 6.55 12.01
C ALA A 547 7.57 5.78 13.01
N LEU A 548 6.93 5.01 13.88
CA LEU A 548 7.61 4.14 14.85
C LEU A 548 6.92 2.77 14.89
N GLU A 549 7.68 1.69 14.78
CA GLU A 549 7.26 0.36 15.19
C GLU A 549 7.96 -0.04 16.49
N VAL A 550 7.23 -0.58 17.46
CA VAL A 550 7.78 -1.21 18.67
C VAL A 550 7.41 -2.68 18.68
N GLY A 551 8.40 -3.57 18.76
CA GLY A 551 8.22 -5.02 18.73
C GLY A 551 9.26 -5.78 19.56
N GLY A 552 8.93 -6.99 19.98
CA GLY A 552 9.83 -7.83 20.80
C GLY A 552 10.68 -8.80 19.98
N ASN A 553 11.48 -9.61 20.68
CA ASN A 553 12.24 -10.70 20.08
C ASN A 553 11.36 -11.92 19.86
N ARG A 554 10.65 -11.97 18.73
CA ARG A 554 9.72 -13.07 18.40
C ARG A 554 10.33 -14.47 18.56
N LYS A 555 11.63 -14.63 18.24
CA LYS A 555 12.33 -15.91 18.35
C LYS A 555 12.64 -16.31 19.80
N ALA A 556 12.90 -15.34 20.67
CA ALA A 556 13.25 -15.58 22.07
C ALA A 556 12.07 -15.42 23.05
N GLY A 557 10.95 -14.84 22.60
CA GLY A 557 9.79 -14.58 23.44
C GLY A 557 9.91 -13.35 24.33
N ASN A 558 10.86 -12.45 24.05
CA ASN A 558 11.17 -11.32 24.93
C ASN A 558 10.52 -10.01 24.48
N SER A 559 10.05 -9.23 25.44
CA SER A 559 9.31 -8.00 25.16
C SER A 559 10.20 -6.78 24.94
N GLN A 560 9.67 -5.79 24.21
CA GLN A 560 10.22 -4.43 24.15
C GLN A 560 9.15 -3.45 24.64
N THR A 561 9.42 -2.74 25.73
CA THR A 561 8.51 -1.72 26.27
C THR A 561 9.08 -0.32 26.06
N LEU A 562 8.27 0.59 25.53
CA LEU A 562 8.52 2.03 25.50
C LEU A 562 7.49 2.74 26.39
N VAL A 563 7.97 3.44 27.42
CA VAL A 563 7.13 4.21 28.33
C VAL A 563 7.06 5.66 27.87
N VAL A 564 5.86 6.24 27.82
CA VAL A 564 5.62 7.67 27.53
C VAL A 564 5.09 8.36 28.79
N PRO A 565 5.96 9.09 29.52
CA PRO A 565 5.60 9.77 30.76
C PRO A 565 4.59 10.91 30.58
N LYS A 566 3.97 11.29 31.70
CA LYS A 566 3.06 12.42 31.78
C LYS A 566 3.72 13.71 31.31
N GLY A 567 2.99 14.43 30.46
CA GLY A 567 3.44 15.71 29.93
C GLY A 567 4.39 15.58 28.73
N LEU A 568 4.80 14.37 28.37
CA LEU A 568 5.58 14.11 27.16
C LEU A 568 4.71 13.58 26.02
N THR A 569 5.14 13.90 24.81
CA THR A 569 4.49 13.54 23.55
C THR A 569 5.45 12.76 22.67
N LEU A 570 5.04 11.54 22.30
CA LEU A 570 5.65 10.78 21.23
C LEU A 570 4.84 10.97 19.95
N THR A 571 5.42 11.66 18.97
CA THR A 571 4.80 11.87 17.67
C THR A 571 5.33 10.85 16.66
N GLY A 572 4.44 9.97 16.18
CA GLY A 572 4.63 9.21 14.95
C GLY A 572 3.67 9.79 13.93
N ARG A 573 4.15 10.75 13.14
CA ARG A 573 3.28 11.62 12.33
C ARG A 573 2.35 10.82 11.42
N ASN A 574 2.89 9.81 10.75
CA ASN A 574 2.15 8.89 9.91
C ASN A 574 1.54 7.75 10.75
N GLU A 575 2.37 6.94 11.39
CA GLU A 575 1.93 5.76 12.13
C GLU A 575 2.76 5.52 13.40
N ILE A 576 2.10 5.07 14.47
CA ILE A 576 2.74 4.37 15.58
C ILE A 576 2.20 2.95 15.60
N ARG A 577 3.07 1.97 15.41
CA ARG A 577 2.73 0.55 15.35
C ARG A 577 3.30 -0.18 16.56
N ILE A 578 2.50 -1.06 17.14
CA ILE A 578 2.94 -1.97 18.21
C ILE A 578 2.76 -3.39 17.68
N SER A 579 3.87 -4.05 17.37
CA SER A 579 3.88 -5.40 16.84
C SER A 579 4.08 -6.45 17.93
N GLU A 580 4.07 -7.72 17.55
CA GLU A 580 4.17 -8.85 18.48
C GLU A 580 5.29 -8.69 19.52
N GLN A 581 4.96 -8.89 20.81
CA GLN A 581 5.84 -8.71 21.97
C GLN A 581 6.35 -7.26 22.16
N GLY A 582 5.89 -6.31 21.37
CA GLY A 582 6.05 -4.89 21.60
C GLY A 582 5.03 -4.37 22.59
N SER A 583 5.43 -3.38 23.38
CA SER A 583 4.58 -2.69 24.33
C SER A 583 4.84 -1.18 24.32
N ILE A 584 3.77 -0.39 24.31
CA ILE A 584 3.84 1.03 24.66
C ILE A 584 3.01 1.24 25.92
N GLU A 585 3.61 1.84 26.94
CA GLU A 585 2.98 2.15 28.22
C GLU A 585 2.81 3.67 28.35
N LEU A 586 1.57 4.14 28.44
CA LEU A 586 1.25 5.54 28.70
C LEU A 586 1.15 5.77 30.20
N ASP A 587 2.10 6.52 30.77
CA ASP A 587 2.05 6.99 32.15
C ASP A 587 1.56 8.44 32.18
N GLY A 588 0.38 8.68 31.60
CA GLY A 588 -0.21 10.01 31.41
C GLY A 588 0.32 10.77 30.19
N GLY A 589 1.17 10.16 29.37
CA GLY A 589 1.74 10.75 28.16
C GLY A 589 0.78 10.78 26.96
N THR A 590 1.26 11.31 25.83
CA THR A 590 0.49 11.44 24.58
C THR A 590 1.16 10.72 23.41
N LEU A 591 0.40 9.91 22.69
CA LEU A 591 0.75 9.45 21.34
C LEU A 591 0.10 10.39 20.33
N ASN A 592 0.92 11.10 19.57
CA ASN A 592 0.44 12.03 18.56
C ASN A 592 0.65 11.48 17.14
N THR A 593 -0.43 11.45 16.34
CA THR A 593 -0.40 10.97 14.96
C THR A 593 -1.51 11.63 14.13
N LEU A 594 -1.23 11.89 12.86
CA LEU A 594 -2.24 12.39 11.92
C LEU A 594 -3.15 11.28 11.41
N ARG A 595 -2.64 10.05 11.38
CA ARG A 595 -3.36 8.91 10.83
C ARG A 595 -3.75 7.97 11.97
N TRP A 596 -2.85 7.13 12.46
CA TRP A 596 -3.25 6.13 13.46
C TRP A 596 -2.15 5.59 14.36
N VAL A 597 -2.62 5.10 15.51
CA VAL A 597 -1.94 4.08 16.31
C VAL A 597 -2.52 2.72 15.91
N ASP A 598 -1.65 1.74 15.66
CA ASP A 598 -2.03 0.40 15.21
C ASP A 598 -1.41 -0.67 16.13
N VAL A 599 -2.24 -1.36 16.90
CA VAL A 599 -1.81 -2.43 17.80
C VAL A 599 -2.09 -3.77 17.13
N HIS A 600 -1.04 -4.41 16.64
CA HIS A 600 -1.14 -5.70 15.92
C HIS A 600 -1.37 -6.86 16.91
N PRO A 601 -1.77 -8.06 16.43
CA PRO A 601 -1.84 -9.24 17.27
C PRO A 601 -0.52 -9.48 18.04
N GLY A 602 -0.63 -9.73 19.34
CA GLY A 602 0.51 -9.90 20.24
C GLY A 602 1.21 -8.60 20.67
N GLY A 603 0.82 -7.44 20.13
CA GLY A 603 1.25 -6.13 20.61
C GLY A 603 0.37 -5.64 21.76
N HIS A 604 0.93 -4.77 22.61
CA HIS A 604 0.29 -4.29 23.83
C HIS A 604 0.35 -2.76 23.96
N LEU A 605 -0.79 -2.10 24.12
CA LEU A 605 -0.88 -0.69 24.51
C LEU A 605 -1.46 -0.61 25.92
N SER A 606 -0.76 0.01 26.86
CA SER A 606 -1.20 0.04 28.25
C SER A 606 -1.18 1.42 28.91
N GLY A 607 -1.83 1.50 30.07
CA GLY A 607 -1.81 2.67 30.95
C GLY A 607 -2.93 3.68 30.67
N SER A 608 -2.66 4.95 30.96
CA SER A 608 -3.61 6.06 30.82
C SER A 608 -2.93 7.25 30.14
N GLY A 609 -3.68 8.07 29.39
CA GLY A 609 -3.08 9.11 28.57
C GLY A 609 -3.97 9.49 27.39
N ALA A 610 -3.35 9.96 26.31
CA ALA A 610 -4.06 10.40 25.12
C ALA A 610 -3.45 9.87 23.82
N ILE A 611 -4.30 9.61 22.84
CA ILE A 611 -3.99 9.35 21.45
C ILE A 611 -4.71 10.40 20.62
N THR A 612 -4.01 11.17 19.80
CA THR A 612 -4.64 12.27 19.04
C THR A 612 -5.32 11.80 17.75
N GLY A 613 -4.86 10.69 17.16
CA GLY A 613 -5.38 10.13 15.91
C GLY A 613 -6.38 9.00 16.09
N HIS A 614 -6.56 8.20 15.04
CA HIS A 614 -7.37 6.98 15.08
C HIS A 614 -6.64 5.86 15.84
N LEU A 615 -7.38 4.98 16.51
CA LEU A 615 -6.82 3.78 17.15
C LEU A 615 -7.41 2.53 16.50
N TYR A 616 -6.56 1.75 15.84
CA TYR A 616 -6.88 0.41 15.35
C TYR A 616 -6.20 -0.60 16.28
N HIS A 617 -6.91 -1.61 16.75
CA HIS A 617 -6.29 -2.65 17.56
C HIS A 617 -6.86 -4.05 17.31
N SER A 618 -5.92 -4.96 17.10
CA SER A 618 -6.06 -6.40 16.99
C SER A 618 -5.26 -7.14 18.08
N GLY A 619 -4.47 -6.40 18.87
CA GLY A 619 -3.72 -6.88 20.04
C GLY A 619 -4.44 -6.62 21.36
N GLU A 620 -3.69 -6.31 22.41
CA GLU A 620 -4.26 -6.02 23.73
C GLU A 620 -4.14 -4.52 24.06
N LEU A 621 -5.27 -3.94 24.47
CA LEU A 621 -5.38 -2.60 25.02
C LEU A 621 -5.71 -2.70 26.50
N THR A 622 -4.79 -2.31 27.39
CA THR A 622 -4.99 -2.45 28.85
C THR A 622 -4.96 -1.09 29.55
N ILE A 623 -6.10 -0.66 30.08
CA ILE A 623 -6.16 0.60 30.84
C ILE A 623 -5.95 0.27 32.33
N THR A 624 -4.72 0.50 32.81
CA THR A 624 -4.26 0.26 34.19
C THR A 624 -4.01 1.58 34.93
N SER A 625 -3.87 1.49 36.25
CA SER A 625 -3.49 2.64 37.08
C SER A 625 -1.99 2.97 37.03
N SER A 626 -1.67 4.27 37.06
CA SER A 626 -0.43 4.78 37.67
C SER A 626 -0.79 5.70 38.84
N SER A 627 0.08 5.82 39.85
CA SER A 627 -0.25 6.47 41.12
C SER A 627 -0.67 7.94 40.93
N GLY A 628 -1.97 8.23 41.10
CA GLY A 628 -2.50 9.59 41.30
C GLY A 628 -3.30 10.25 40.17
N ALA A 629 -3.63 9.58 39.05
CA ALA A 629 -4.47 10.14 37.97
C ALA A 629 -5.72 9.28 37.67
N PRO A 630 -6.81 9.86 37.10
CA PRO A 630 -7.97 9.07 36.70
C PRO A 630 -7.61 8.11 35.54
N ASN A 631 -8.04 6.85 35.66
CA ASN A 631 -7.82 5.74 34.73
C ASN A 631 -8.52 5.95 33.37
N VAL A 632 -8.08 6.91 32.57
CA VAL A 632 -8.70 7.23 31.29
C VAL A 632 -7.68 7.20 30.17
N LEU A 633 -7.96 6.39 29.16
CA LEU A 633 -7.34 6.55 27.85
C LEU A 633 -8.27 7.36 26.96
N LYS A 634 -7.74 8.44 26.36
CA LYS A 634 -8.48 9.29 25.43
C LYS A 634 -8.05 9.01 23.99
N VAL A 635 -9.00 8.84 23.09
CA VAL A 635 -8.77 8.70 21.64
C VAL A 635 -9.42 9.88 20.94
N GLY A 636 -8.62 10.70 20.24
CA GLY A 636 -9.05 11.95 19.61
C GLY A 636 -9.84 11.78 18.31
N LYS A 637 -9.75 10.61 17.67
CA LYS A 637 -10.58 10.25 16.51
C LYS A 637 -11.36 8.96 16.76
N ASP A 638 -11.47 8.09 15.76
CA ASP A 638 -12.26 6.86 15.86
C ASP A 638 -11.44 5.71 16.48
N LEU A 639 -12.15 4.80 17.14
CA LEU A 639 -11.65 3.53 17.64
C LEU A 639 -12.19 2.38 16.76
N TYR A 640 -11.30 1.48 16.37
CA TYR A 640 -11.65 0.24 15.69
C TYR A 640 -11.01 -0.94 16.43
N GLN A 641 -11.84 -1.69 17.15
CA GLN A 641 -11.44 -2.96 17.75
C GLN A 641 -11.75 -4.10 16.77
N MET A 642 -10.71 -4.86 16.41
CA MET A 642 -10.81 -5.99 15.50
C MET A 642 -11.17 -7.28 16.24
N GLN A 643 -11.46 -8.34 15.49
CA GLN A 643 -11.93 -9.61 16.04
C GLN A 643 -10.95 -10.25 17.04
N THR A 644 -9.65 -10.08 16.86
CA THR A 644 -8.64 -10.60 17.80
C THR A 644 -8.32 -9.62 18.93
N GLY A 645 -8.81 -8.38 18.84
CA GLY A 645 -8.50 -7.32 19.79
C GLY A 645 -9.13 -7.58 21.16
N VAL A 646 -8.38 -7.27 22.21
CA VAL A 646 -8.82 -7.39 23.61
C VAL A 646 -8.74 -6.02 24.28
N LEU A 647 -9.86 -5.56 24.83
CA LEU A 647 -9.90 -4.41 25.72
C LEU A 647 -9.91 -4.90 27.17
N SER A 648 -8.84 -4.66 27.91
CA SER A 648 -8.68 -5.01 29.33
C SER A 648 -8.79 -3.76 30.20
N LEU A 649 -9.70 -3.74 31.17
CA LEU A 649 -9.88 -2.61 32.09
C LEU A 649 -9.60 -3.04 33.53
N GLU A 650 -8.81 -2.25 34.25
CA GLU A 650 -8.56 -2.46 35.68
C GLU A 650 -9.52 -1.63 36.55
N PHE A 651 -10.21 -2.31 37.47
CA PHE A 651 -11.06 -1.67 38.49
C PHE A 651 -10.36 -1.67 39.85
N ASN A 652 -10.31 -0.50 40.48
CA ASN A 652 -9.76 -0.32 41.82
C ASN A 652 -10.76 0.42 42.73
N SER A 653 -10.43 0.52 44.02
CA SER A 653 -11.33 1.07 45.06
C SER A 653 -11.59 2.57 44.94
N GLY A 654 -10.83 3.31 44.13
CA GLY A 654 -10.96 4.77 43.97
C GLY A 654 -11.37 5.24 42.58
N ALA A 655 -11.02 4.50 41.52
CA ALA A 655 -11.28 4.84 40.13
C ALA A 655 -11.47 3.58 39.28
N LYS A 656 -12.41 3.66 38.32
CA LYS A 656 -12.68 2.59 37.36
C LYS A 656 -12.15 3.00 36.00
N ALA A 657 -11.34 2.14 35.40
CA ALA A 657 -10.78 2.39 34.08
C ALA A 657 -11.88 2.56 33.02
N ARG A 658 -11.72 3.55 32.16
CA ARG A 658 -12.61 3.79 31.02
C ARG A 658 -11.86 4.31 29.79
N LEU A 659 -12.45 4.07 28.64
CA LEU A 659 -12.01 4.56 27.34
C LEU A 659 -12.92 5.72 26.88
N GLU A 660 -12.34 6.87 26.58
CA GLU A 660 -13.05 8.03 26.03
C GLU A 660 -12.65 8.22 24.57
N VAL A 661 -13.59 8.04 23.65
CA VAL A 661 -13.39 8.18 22.21
C VAL A 661 -14.13 9.43 21.74
N GLN A 662 -13.41 10.41 21.18
CA GLN A 662 -14.06 11.61 20.64
C GLN A 662 -14.87 11.28 19.38
N GLY A 663 -14.36 10.38 18.53
CA GLY A 663 -15.02 9.89 17.33
C GLY A 663 -15.96 8.72 17.59
N LYS A 664 -16.10 7.84 16.60
CA LYS A 664 -16.91 6.61 16.67
C LYS A 664 -16.11 5.47 17.29
N ALA A 665 -16.79 4.58 18.01
CA ALA A 665 -16.21 3.32 18.49
C ALA A 665 -16.86 2.13 17.78
N SER A 666 -16.06 1.40 17.00
CA SER A 666 -16.44 0.15 16.36
C SER A 666 -15.92 -1.02 17.20
N LEU A 667 -16.82 -1.79 17.80
CA LEU A 667 -16.51 -2.85 18.75
C LEU A 667 -16.58 -4.23 18.09
N SER A 668 -15.57 -5.04 18.36
CA SER A 668 -15.47 -6.46 18.06
C SER A 668 -14.60 -7.13 19.13
N GLY A 669 -14.16 -8.37 18.92
CA GLY A 669 -13.22 -9.05 19.81
C GLY A 669 -13.73 -9.14 21.25
N THR A 670 -12.85 -9.09 22.24
CA THR A 670 -13.21 -9.40 23.64
C THR A 670 -13.03 -8.20 24.56
N LEU A 671 -13.94 -8.05 25.52
CA LEU A 671 -13.77 -7.21 26.70
C LEU A 671 -13.32 -8.08 27.87
N ALA A 672 -12.34 -7.60 28.63
CA ALA A 672 -11.84 -8.20 29.86
C ALA A 672 -11.85 -7.17 30.99
N LEU A 673 -12.12 -7.64 32.20
CA LEU A 673 -12.07 -6.84 33.44
C LEU A 673 -11.08 -7.50 34.40
N ARG A 674 -10.30 -6.68 35.10
CA ARG A 674 -9.36 -7.12 36.14
C ARG A 674 -9.58 -6.31 37.40
N TYR A 675 -9.38 -6.93 38.55
CA TYR A 675 -9.44 -6.24 39.84
C TYR A 675 -8.03 -5.92 40.31
N ALA A 676 -7.82 -4.67 40.69
CA ALA A 676 -6.67 -4.31 41.51
C ALA A 676 -6.78 -5.02 42.87
N SER A 677 -5.62 -5.29 43.49
CA SER A 677 -5.58 -5.96 44.79
C SER A 677 -6.45 -5.26 45.83
N GLY A 678 -7.30 -6.02 46.51
CA GLY A 678 -8.22 -5.52 47.54
C GLY A 678 -9.50 -4.85 47.04
N PHE A 679 -9.71 -4.72 45.71
CA PHE A 679 -10.98 -4.23 45.18
C PHE A 679 -12.11 -5.23 45.42
N LYS A 680 -13.22 -4.75 45.98
CA LYS A 680 -14.45 -5.52 46.19
C LYS A 680 -15.60 -4.80 45.50
N PRO A 681 -16.12 -5.32 44.38
CA PRO A 681 -17.20 -4.66 43.68
C PRO A 681 -18.52 -4.90 44.39
N LYS A 682 -19.41 -3.91 44.35
CA LYS A 682 -20.74 -3.98 44.97
C LYS A 682 -21.74 -4.50 43.96
N GLU A 683 -22.68 -5.32 44.41
CA GLU A 683 -23.80 -5.76 43.57
C GLU A 683 -24.59 -4.56 43.02
N GLY A 684 -25.05 -4.66 41.77
CA GLY A 684 -25.79 -3.61 41.08
C GLY A 684 -24.93 -2.44 40.63
N ASP A 685 -23.65 -2.38 41.02
CA ASP A 685 -22.72 -1.31 40.68
C ASP A 685 -22.52 -1.24 39.16
N GLU A 686 -22.94 -0.12 38.58
CA GLU A 686 -22.91 0.13 37.14
C GLU A 686 -21.83 1.15 36.79
N THR A 687 -21.03 0.82 35.77
CA THR A 687 -19.85 1.59 35.39
C THR A 687 -19.84 1.85 33.91
N VAL A 688 -19.74 3.11 33.49
CA VAL A 688 -19.42 3.47 32.10
C VAL A 688 -17.96 3.13 31.82
N ILE A 689 -17.74 2.20 30.89
CA ILE A 689 -16.41 1.72 30.49
C ILE A 689 -15.95 2.28 29.14
N ILE A 690 -16.90 2.65 28.27
CA ILE A 690 -16.61 3.32 27.01
C ILE A 690 -17.58 4.49 26.86
N GLN A 691 -17.05 5.64 26.45
CA GLN A 691 -17.85 6.76 25.97
C GLN A 691 -17.37 7.15 24.57
N ALA A 692 -18.30 7.31 23.63
CA ALA A 692 -18.02 7.66 22.24
C ALA A 692 -19.08 8.58 21.62
N SER A 693 -18.79 9.25 20.51
CA SER A 693 -19.81 10.02 19.77
C SER A 693 -20.90 9.12 19.18
N ALA A 694 -20.54 7.90 18.81
CA ALA A 694 -21.42 6.81 18.41
C ALA A 694 -20.73 5.46 18.66
N ILE A 695 -21.53 4.43 18.96
CA ILE A 695 -21.05 3.05 19.14
C ILE A 695 -21.73 2.14 18.12
N SER A 696 -20.92 1.29 17.48
CA SER A 696 -21.37 0.22 16.58
C SER A 696 -20.65 -1.08 16.90
N GLY A 697 -21.29 -2.21 16.59
CA GLY A 697 -20.75 -3.53 16.94
C GLY A 697 -20.94 -3.88 18.42
N ARG A 698 -20.42 -5.05 18.80
CA ARG A 698 -20.50 -5.61 20.16
C ARG A 698 -19.27 -6.46 20.42
N PHE A 699 -18.89 -6.59 21.69
CA PHE A 699 -17.91 -7.58 22.08
C PHE A 699 -18.47 -8.99 21.90
N GLN A 700 -17.58 -9.94 21.65
CA GLN A 700 -17.85 -11.36 21.41
C GLN A 700 -17.94 -12.16 22.72
N ASN A 701 -18.04 -11.47 23.87
CA ASN A 701 -18.28 -12.09 25.17
C ASN A 701 -19.62 -12.86 25.16
N LYS A 702 -19.58 -14.13 25.58
CA LYS A 702 -20.77 -15.00 25.65
C LYS A 702 -21.87 -14.32 26.49
N GLN A 703 -23.09 -14.29 25.96
CA GLN A 703 -24.27 -13.68 26.61
C GLN A 703 -24.10 -12.19 26.99
N ASN A 704 -23.12 -11.49 26.40
CA ASN A 704 -22.72 -10.15 26.83
C ASN A 704 -22.33 -10.11 28.32
N GLN A 705 -21.72 -11.17 28.85
CA GLN A 705 -21.31 -11.27 30.25
C GLN A 705 -19.80 -11.41 30.41
N LEU A 706 -19.30 -10.94 31.55
CA LEU A 706 -17.91 -11.05 31.97
C LEU A 706 -17.88 -11.77 33.31
N VAL A 707 -16.87 -12.62 33.53
CA VAL A 707 -16.64 -13.27 34.82
C VAL A 707 -15.26 -12.87 35.33
N VAL A 708 -15.20 -12.30 36.53
CA VAL A 708 -13.94 -11.89 37.17
C VAL A 708 -13.96 -12.28 38.63
N GLY A 709 -13.04 -13.17 39.03
CA GLY A 709 -12.94 -13.61 40.43
C GLY A 709 -14.22 -14.24 40.98
N GLY A 710 -15.07 -14.83 40.12
CA GLY A 710 -16.38 -15.39 40.48
C GLY A 710 -17.55 -14.42 40.40
N ASP A 711 -17.30 -13.11 40.24
CA ASP A 711 -18.37 -12.13 40.01
C ASP A 711 -18.77 -12.10 38.53
N VAL A 712 -20.07 -12.00 38.27
CA VAL A 712 -20.63 -11.86 36.92
C VAL A 712 -21.00 -10.40 36.65
N TYR A 713 -20.64 -9.88 35.48
CA TYR A 713 -21.08 -8.58 35.00
C TYR A 713 -21.89 -8.71 33.73
N GLN A 714 -22.95 -7.91 33.63
CA GLN A 714 -23.69 -7.70 32.39
C GLN A 714 -23.11 -6.50 31.64
N ILE A 715 -22.73 -6.70 30.38
CA ILE A 715 -22.38 -5.62 29.45
C ILE A 715 -23.67 -5.07 28.84
N LYS A 716 -23.86 -3.75 28.95
CA LYS A 716 -24.98 -3.03 28.34
C LYS A 716 -24.45 -2.05 27.29
N TYR A 717 -25.11 -2.04 26.13
CA TYR A 717 -24.71 -1.21 24.99
C TYR A 717 -25.75 -0.10 24.77
N GLY A 718 -25.31 1.15 24.87
CA GLY A 718 -26.06 2.32 24.45
C GLY A 718 -25.49 2.92 23.16
N PRO A 719 -26.18 3.90 22.56
CA PRO A 719 -25.73 4.53 21.32
C PRO A 719 -24.43 5.34 21.46
N LYS A 720 -24.07 5.74 22.68
CA LYS A 720 -22.90 6.59 22.99
C LYS A 720 -22.06 6.10 24.17
N SER A 721 -22.46 5.01 24.82
CA SER A 721 -21.76 4.46 25.96
C SER A 721 -21.90 2.95 26.05
N VAL A 722 -20.87 2.28 26.58
CA VAL A 722 -20.97 0.90 27.06
C VAL A 722 -20.84 0.94 28.58
N THR A 723 -21.74 0.25 29.27
CA THR A 723 -21.67 0.07 30.72
C THR A 723 -21.49 -1.40 31.08
N VAL A 724 -20.85 -1.65 32.22
CA VAL A 724 -20.84 -2.96 32.87
C VAL A 724 -21.50 -2.82 34.23
N GLN A 725 -22.41 -3.75 34.53
CA GLN A 725 -23.12 -3.79 35.81
C GLN A 725 -22.80 -5.12 36.51
N LYS A 726 -22.36 -5.07 37.76
CA LYS A 726 -22.19 -6.29 38.58
C LYS A 726 -23.57 -6.89 38.89
N LEU A 727 -23.74 -8.18 38.59
CA LEU A 727 -24.95 -8.94 38.88
C LEU A 727 -24.96 -9.50 40.30
N ALA A 728 -26.16 -9.86 40.78
CA ALA A 728 -26.35 -10.61 42.01
C ALA A 728 -25.73 -12.00 41.90
N SER A 729 -25.24 -12.54 43.02
CA SER A 729 -24.63 -13.88 43.07
C SER A 729 -25.58 -14.98 42.58
N ASP A 730 -26.89 -14.78 42.78
CA ASP A 730 -27.95 -15.75 42.48
C ASP A 730 -28.43 -15.73 41.01
N ASP A 731 -28.05 -14.71 40.23
CA ASP A 731 -28.37 -14.56 38.80
C ASP A 731 -27.28 -15.13 37.87
N SER A 732 -26.32 -15.85 38.44
CA SER A 732 -25.25 -16.53 37.68
C SER A 732 -25.85 -17.69 36.88
N PRO A 733 -25.63 -17.81 35.56
CA PRO A 733 -26.08 -18.99 34.82
C PRO A 733 -25.45 -20.24 35.45
N SER A 734 -26.28 -21.25 35.73
CA SER A 734 -25.80 -22.58 36.15
C SER A 734 -24.80 -23.11 35.11
N PRO A 735 -23.75 -23.84 35.56
CA PRO A 735 -22.53 -24.12 34.81
C PRO A 735 -22.73 -24.72 33.41
#